data_AF-A0A6P6LNF8-F1
#
_entry.id   AF-A0A6P6LNF8-F1
#
_cell.length_a   1.000
_cell.length_b   1.000
_cell.length_c   1.000
_cell.angle_alpha   90.00
_cell.angle_beta   90.00
_cell.angle_gamma   90.00
#
_symmetry.space_group_name_H-M   'P 1'
#
loop_
_entity.id
_entity.type
_entity.pdbx_description
1 polymer ?
#
loop_
_entity_poly.entity_id
_entity_poly.type
_entity_poly.pdbx_seq_one_letter_code
_entity_poly.pdbx_strand_id
1 'polypeptide(L)'
;MPSKKTIFWVLGCEFLVGLGAAVLTIVAMPHFDIVTNVMILNSVSILSAVFQVVADCLAKERKCLMVPVCSIFLIVTGYVLFVINYLAFESSLETKISVGLAIGGTICVSVNWWESYSTLFNVSFLKEISRDIAQSRNMVSIISSLIRILITSAVIAGYVPLSGQEWKSVKLVFETVVIALVAIQIISSALCRWFVVLACKMRAVRCSFIVPMYLASITVLAGFLVPHIVRLPESNQTSTCFENFQPKSSDEWLHLILTDVIRTLNARDIVVHMKTGGLACLGCSALSWWLGLILSSIYIWYLKIHRIERTQDLFVRPMYEGAFMEQSMLLNTRFEIRKRIKEKHAKEIIRVFLCATMWHESYDEMMKIIISMFRLDNYSPKHKNSDVQFEFHIYFDDAFKDVDNGRHANEYAESIVDVIKEVYTIFSEEDPCIFKQKAALPPQKIINTPYGGRLEYTLPKGNLMMIHFKDKTLIRHKKRWSQIMYLYYILGWRLNRQYFKEFEEGKELESIEERQKKESENTYILALDGDTDFQPSAVMLLIDRLKLYPDVGAACGRIHPTGTGPMVWYQKFEYAVGHWLQKTAEHVFGCVLCSPGCFSLFRGAALMDDNVMKRYTTKASEASQYVQYDQGEDRWLCTLLLQQGWRVEYNAASDAYTKAPQEFKEFYNQRRRWGPSTLANTIDLLGSGALTSQKNSSISKPFLLYQIISMAASILGPASICLMIAGSFVFIFNMDVNVALILGIVPPTVFLILCFKLKSDTQITIAAIMSVLYAFLMVGTVLSIIGNVRQQTFMTPSGLFLIGIVAMYLITAALHPQEFSLVIYGLVYFLCIPSGYLLLIIYSIVNMNNVTWGTRESGSKAKATAVNTIKKKFMNAICWKCPCLESKDQIEEMLPTETITQR
;
A
#
# COMPACT_ATOMS: atom_id res chain seq x y z
N MET A 1 -15.63 -29.95 11.36
CA MET A 1 -15.66 -30.87 10.20
C MET A 1 -16.92 -30.57 9.38
N PRO A 2 -16.87 -30.62 8.04
CA PRO A 2 -18.04 -30.45 7.18
C PRO A 2 -19.08 -31.55 7.43
N SER A 3 -20.34 -31.21 7.21
CA SER A 3 -21.45 -32.17 7.30
C SER A 3 -21.34 -33.26 6.22
N LYS A 4 -21.89 -34.44 6.49
CA LYS A 4 -21.93 -35.55 5.51
C LYS A 4 -22.62 -35.15 4.20
N LYS A 5 -23.66 -34.31 4.28
CA LYS A 5 -24.39 -33.78 3.12
C LYS A 5 -23.50 -32.88 2.26
N THR A 6 -22.77 -31.97 2.90
CA THR A 6 -21.81 -31.08 2.24
C THR A 6 -20.72 -31.88 1.54
N ILE A 7 -20.14 -32.88 2.22
CA ILE A 7 -19.12 -33.76 1.64
C ILE A 7 -19.69 -34.48 0.41
N PHE A 8 -20.84 -35.15 0.53
CA PHE A 8 -21.43 -35.89 -0.59
C PHE A 8 -21.69 -35.02 -1.83
N TRP A 9 -22.27 -33.83 -1.64
CA TRP A 9 -22.53 -32.89 -2.73
C TRP A 9 -21.24 -32.40 -3.40
N VAL A 10 -20.28 -31.95 -2.60
CA VAL A 10 -18.99 -31.47 -3.13
C VAL A 10 -18.28 -32.60 -3.87
N LEU A 11 -18.17 -33.80 -3.29
CA LEU A 11 -17.51 -34.92 -3.96
C LEU A 11 -18.22 -35.33 -5.25
N GLY A 12 -19.55 -35.24 -5.32
CA GLY A 12 -20.30 -35.48 -6.56
C GLY A 12 -19.96 -34.48 -7.67
N CYS A 13 -19.93 -33.18 -7.34
CA CYS A 13 -19.52 -32.14 -8.29
C CYS A 13 -18.06 -32.32 -8.72
N GLU A 14 -17.16 -32.58 -7.77
CA GLU A 14 -15.73 -32.75 -8.01
C GLU A 14 -15.43 -34.03 -8.80
N PHE A 15 -16.26 -35.07 -8.67
CA PHE A 15 -16.19 -36.27 -9.49
C PHE A 15 -16.50 -35.96 -10.95
N LEU A 16 -17.61 -35.26 -11.22
CA LEU A 16 -18.00 -34.86 -12.58
C LEU A 16 -16.94 -33.97 -13.23
N VAL A 17 -16.42 -32.98 -12.49
CA VAL A 17 -15.39 -32.07 -12.98
C VAL A 17 -14.08 -32.82 -13.25
N GLY A 18 -13.64 -33.67 -12.32
CA GLY A 18 -12.41 -34.46 -12.48
C GLY A 18 -12.49 -35.42 -13.67
N LEU A 19 -13.61 -36.13 -13.81
CA LEU A 19 -13.85 -37.04 -14.93
C LEU A 19 -13.90 -36.27 -16.26
N GLY A 20 -14.62 -35.16 -16.32
CA GLY A 20 -14.72 -34.33 -17.51
C GLY A 20 -13.38 -33.75 -17.95
N ALA A 21 -12.58 -33.26 -17.00
CA ALA A 21 -11.25 -32.71 -17.27
C ALA A 21 -10.28 -33.79 -17.77
N ALA A 22 -10.28 -34.97 -17.13
CA ALA A 22 -9.42 -36.08 -17.52
C ALA A 22 -9.80 -36.64 -18.91
N VAL A 23 -11.09 -36.85 -19.17
CA VAL A 23 -11.58 -37.32 -20.49
C VAL A 23 -11.29 -36.30 -21.57
N LEU A 24 -11.52 -35.01 -21.32
CA LEU A 24 -11.23 -33.95 -22.28
C LEU A 24 -9.74 -33.92 -22.64
N THR A 25 -8.86 -33.84 -21.64
CA THR A 25 -7.42 -33.61 -21.87
C THR A 25 -6.65 -34.85 -22.31
N ILE A 26 -6.97 -36.03 -21.75
CA ILE A 26 -6.23 -37.28 -22.03
C ILE A 26 -6.82 -38.05 -23.21
N VAL A 27 -8.15 -38.07 -23.36
CA VAL A 27 -8.82 -38.93 -24.35
C VAL A 27 -9.20 -38.15 -25.60
N ALA A 28 -9.81 -36.96 -25.47
CA ALA A 28 -10.36 -36.25 -26.62
C ALA A 28 -9.35 -35.33 -27.33
N MET A 29 -8.61 -34.51 -26.57
CA MET A 29 -7.68 -33.51 -27.12
C MET A 29 -6.57 -34.05 -28.04
N PRO A 30 -6.00 -35.26 -27.82
CA PRO A 30 -4.99 -35.81 -28.75
C PRO A 30 -5.47 -35.98 -30.19
N HIS A 31 -6.79 -36.03 -30.42
CA HIS A 31 -7.38 -36.18 -31.74
C HIS A 31 -7.70 -34.85 -32.45
N PHE A 32 -7.44 -33.71 -31.82
CA PHE A 32 -7.74 -32.37 -32.36
C PHE A 32 -6.49 -31.56 -32.64
N ASP A 33 -6.62 -30.55 -33.51
CA ASP A 33 -5.54 -29.61 -33.78
C ASP A 33 -5.33 -28.63 -32.62
N ILE A 34 -4.18 -27.96 -32.62
CA ILE A 34 -3.79 -27.05 -31.54
C ILE A 34 -4.72 -25.83 -31.41
N VAL A 35 -5.30 -25.34 -32.51
CA VAL A 35 -6.22 -24.19 -32.49
C VAL A 35 -7.52 -24.59 -31.80
N THR A 36 -8.06 -25.74 -32.19
CA THR A 36 -9.25 -26.32 -31.56
C THR A 36 -8.99 -26.63 -30.09
N ASN A 37 -7.85 -27.24 -29.74
CA ASN A 37 -7.51 -27.60 -28.36
C ASN A 37 -7.37 -26.37 -27.45
N VAL A 38 -6.79 -25.27 -27.92
CA VAL A 38 -6.68 -24.04 -27.14
C VAL A 38 -8.05 -23.36 -27.00
N MET A 39 -8.84 -23.32 -28.07
CA MET A 39 -10.07 -22.52 -28.10
C MET A 39 -11.29 -23.23 -27.50
N ILE A 40 -11.36 -24.56 -27.56
CA ILE A 40 -12.47 -25.32 -26.97
C ILE A 40 -12.53 -25.15 -25.45
N LEU A 41 -11.41 -24.85 -24.79
CA LEU A 41 -11.36 -24.56 -23.35
C LEU A 41 -12.21 -23.34 -22.96
N ASN A 42 -12.39 -22.37 -23.86
CA ASN A 42 -13.23 -21.19 -23.61
C ASN A 42 -14.73 -21.54 -23.51
N SER A 43 -15.16 -22.66 -24.11
CA SER A 43 -16.55 -23.14 -24.07
C SER A 43 -17.02 -23.62 -22.69
N VAL A 44 -16.09 -23.91 -21.78
CA VAL A 44 -16.37 -24.36 -20.40
C VAL A 44 -17.14 -23.29 -19.59
N SER A 45 -17.24 -22.06 -20.09
CA SER A 45 -18.06 -20.99 -19.49
C SER A 45 -19.59 -21.19 -19.62
N ILE A 46 -20.07 -22.17 -20.40
CA ILE A 46 -21.49 -22.35 -20.73
C ILE A 46 -22.43 -22.39 -19.52
N LEU A 47 -22.14 -23.21 -18.50
CA LEU A 47 -23.01 -23.34 -17.34
C LEU A 47 -22.97 -22.11 -16.44
N SER A 48 -21.82 -21.41 -16.38
CA SER A 48 -21.74 -20.11 -15.70
C SER A 48 -22.63 -19.08 -16.38
N ALA A 49 -22.67 -19.04 -17.72
CA ALA A 49 -23.58 -18.16 -18.45
C ALA A 49 -25.05 -18.52 -18.20
N VAL A 50 -25.40 -19.81 -18.16
CA VAL A 50 -26.75 -20.28 -17.80
C VAL A 50 -27.13 -19.84 -16.38
N PHE A 51 -26.24 -20.03 -15.40
CA PHE A 51 -26.49 -19.60 -14.02
C PHE A 51 -26.66 -18.08 -13.89
N GLN A 52 -25.94 -17.28 -14.69
CA GLN A 52 -26.16 -15.82 -14.75
C GLN A 52 -27.56 -15.47 -15.26
N VAL A 53 -28.05 -16.12 -16.32
CA VAL A 53 -29.42 -15.89 -16.82
C VAL A 53 -30.43 -16.21 -15.73
N VAL A 54 -30.28 -17.34 -15.04
CA VAL A 54 -31.20 -17.73 -13.96
C VAL A 54 -31.14 -16.74 -12.79
N ALA A 55 -29.94 -16.29 -12.40
CA ALA A 55 -29.77 -15.31 -11.34
C ALA A 55 -30.40 -13.94 -11.68
N ASP A 56 -30.22 -13.45 -12.91
CA ASP A 56 -30.79 -12.18 -13.37
C ASP A 56 -32.31 -12.25 -13.49
N CYS A 57 -32.85 -13.41 -13.92
CA CYS A 57 -34.29 -13.71 -13.91
C CYS A 57 -34.87 -13.61 -12.49
N LEU A 58 -34.22 -14.24 -11.50
CA LEU A 58 -34.63 -14.18 -10.10
C LEU A 58 -34.55 -12.75 -9.53
N ALA A 59 -33.56 -11.96 -9.96
CA ALA A 59 -33.36 -10.59 -9.52
C ALA A 59 -34.27 -9.54 -10.21
N LYS A 60 -35.09 -9.94 -11.20
CA LYS A 60 -35.95 -9.06 -12.03
C LYS A 60 -35.19 -7.93 -12.77
N GLU A 61 -33.88 -8.05 -12.99
CA GLU A 61 -33.09 -7.04 -13.73
C GLU A 61 -33.10 -7.32 -15.26
N ARG A 62 -34.14 -6.88 -15.97
CA ARG A 62 -34.31 -7.16 -17.42
C ARG A 62 -33.18 -6.63 -18.33
N LYS A 63 -32.44 -5.58 -17.94
CA LYS A 63 -31.40 -4.97 -18.79
C LYS A 63 -30.08 -5.75 -18.83
N CYS A 64 -29.77 -6.54 -17.79
CA CYS A 64 -28.52 -7.33 -17.73
C CYS A 64 -28.66 -8.70 -18.41
N LEU A 65 -29.89 -9.19 -18.62
CA LEU A 65 -30.17 -10.52 -19.14
C LEU A 65 -29.68 -10.77 -20.58
N MET A 66 -29.61 -9.74 -21.42
CA MET A 66 -29.21 -9.90 -22.83
C MET A 66 -27.77 -10.39 -23.00
N VAL A 67 -26.86 -9.96 -22.12
CA VAL A 67 -25.42 -10.28 -22.22
C VAL A 67 -25.14 -11.78 -22.04
N PRO A 68 -25.58 -12.45 -20.95
CA PRO A 68 -25.35 -13.88 -20.77
C PRO A 68 -26.14 -14.74 -21.79
N VAL A 69 -27.30 -14.28 -22.28
CA VAL A 69 -28.01 -14.96 -23.38
C VAL A 69 -27.20 -14.95 -24.68
N CYS A 70 -26.60 -13.80 -25.04
CA CYS A 70 -25.69 -13.72 -26.19
C CYS A 70 -24.44 -14.60 -26.00
N SER A 71 -23.91 -14.71 -24.78
CA SER A 71 -22.80 -15.63 -24.47
C SER A 71 -23.17 -17.08 -24.74
N ILE A 72 -24.33 -17.55 -24.26
CA ILE A 72 -24.82 -18.92 -24.50
C ILE A 72 -24.98 -19.16 -26.01
N PHE A 73 -25.60 -18.22 -26.73
CA PHE A 73 -25.78 -18.33 -28.17
C PHE A 73 -24.45 -18.54 -28.88
N LEU A 74 -23.44 -17.72 -28.61
CA LEU A 74 -22.11 -17.84 -29.23
C LEU A 74 -21.41 -19.15 -28.88
N ILE A 75 -21.49 -19.62 -27.63
CA ILE A 75 -20.87 -20.89 -27.24
C ILE A 75 -21.53 -22.07 -27.97
N VAL A 76 -22.86 -22.07 -28.06
CA VAL A 76 -23.62 -23.10 -28.80
C VAL A 76 -23.31 -23.03 -30.29
N THR A 77 -23.25 -21.84 -30.90
CA THR A 77 -22.82 -21.66 -32.29
C THR A 77 -21.40 -22.22 -32.50
N GLY A 78 -20.48 -21.99 -31.57
CA GLY A 78 -19.14 -22.57 -31.59
C GLY A 78 -19.15 -24.09 -31.59
N TYR A 79 -19.96 -24.73 -30.74
CA TYR A 79 -20.12 -26.19 -30.75
C TYR A 79 -20.73 -26.72 -32.05
N VAL A 80 -21.74 -26.06 -32.60
CA VAL A 80 -22.35 -26.46 -33.88
C VAL A 80 -21.33 -26.39 -35.01
N LEU A 81 -20.57 -25.30 -35.10
CA LEU A 81 -19.51 -25.13 -36.11
C LEU A 81 -18.37 -26.14 -35.92
N PHE A 82 -18.00 -26.45 -34.67
CA PHE A 82 -17.04 -27.49 -34.36
C PHE A 82 -17.51 -28.87 -34.82
N VAL A 83 -18.76 -29.23 -34.52
CA VAL A 83 -19.37 -30.50 -34.96
C VAL A 83 -19.43 -30.57 -36.49
N ILE A 84 -19.85 -29.49 -37.17
CA ILE A 84 -19.86 -29.43 -38.64
C ILE A 84 -18.45 -29.60 -39.20
N ASN A 85 -17.46 -28.92 -38.63
CA ASN A 85 -16.08 -28.98 -39.11
C ASN A 85 -15.52 -30.42 -39.04
N TYR A 86 -15.77 -31.12 -37.95
CA TYR A 86 -15.23 -32.46 -37.72
C TYR A 86 -16.08 -33.60 -38.31
N LEU A 87 -17.39 -33.42 -38.50
CA LEU A 87 -18.26 -34.43 -39.11
C LEU A 87 -18.35 -34.31 -40.63
N ALA A 88 -18.27 -33.10 -41.19
CA ALA A 88 -18.43 -32.88 -42.62
C ALA A 88 -17.12 -33.02 -43.40
N PHE A 89 -15.98 -32.74 -42.77
CA PHE A 89 -14.68 -32.73 -43.45
C PHE A 89 -13.72 -33.86 -43.02
N GLU A 90 -14.01 -34.58 -41.93
CA GLU A 90 -13.25 -35.75 -41.46
C GLU A 90 -14.21 -36.93 -41.19
N SER A 91 -13.86 -38.14 -41.64
CA SER A 91 -14.77 -39.29 -41.64
C SER A 91 -14.31 -40.51 -40.83
N SER A 92 -13.40 -40.35 -39.86
CA SER A 92 -12.98 -41.45 -38.98
C SER A 92 -13.95 -41.65 -37.80
N LEU A 93 -14.19 -42.91 -37.44
CA LEU A 93 -15.07 -43.28 -36.32
C LEU A 93 -14.53 -42.78 -34.97
N GLU A 94 -13.21 -42.81 -34.78
CA GLU A 94 -12.52 -42.34 -33.57
C GLU A 94 -12.69 -40.83 -33.34
N THR A 95 -12.64 -40.03 -34.40
CA THR A 95 -12.83 -38.58 -34.31
C THR A 95 -14.27 -38.24 -33.93
N LYS A 96 -15.27 -38.99 -34.42
CA LYS A 96 -16.69 -38.79 -34.03
C LYS A 96 -16.93 -39.03 -32.54
N ILE A 97 -16.33 -40.09 -32.00
CA ILE A 97 -16.40 -40.40 -30.56
C ILE A 97 -15.70 -39.31 -29.76
N SER A 98 -14.52 -38.87 -30.21
CA SER A 98 -13.74 -37.82 -29.56
C SER A 98 -14.48 -36.47 -29.51
N VAL A 99 -15.17 -36.08 -30.59
CA VAL A 99 -16.01 -34.86 -30.62
C VAL A 99 -17.10 -34.91 -29.54
N GLY A 100 -17.80 -36.04 -29.41
CA GLY A 100 -18.82 -36.23 -28.37
C GLY A 100 -18.23 -36.16 -26.96
N LEU A 101 -17.08 -36.82 -26.74
CA LEU A 101 -16.36 -36.79 -25.46
C LEU A 101 -15.84 -35.38 -25.11
N ALA A 102 -15.44 -34.58 -26.10
CA ALA A 102 -14.98 -33.21 -25.88
C ALA A 102 -16.10 -32.27 -25.43
N ILE A 103 -17.26 -32.35 -26.08
CA ILE A 103 -18.45 -31.56 -25.70
C ILE A 103 -18.93 -32.00 -24.31
N GLY A 104 -19.04 -33.31 -24.07
CA GLY A 104 -19.41 -33.83 -22.74
C GLY A 104 -18.41 -33.42 -21.66
N GLY A 105 -17.11 -33.50 -21.95
CA GLY A 105 -16.03 -33.10 -21.05
C GLY A 105 -16.10 -31.63 -20.68
N THR A 106 -16.25 -30.73 -21.66
CA THR A 106 -16.36 -29.28 -21.41
C THR A 106 -17.60 -28.91 -20.59
N ILE A 107 -18.74 -29.55 -20.83
CA ILE A 107 -19.95 -29.37 -20.01
C ILE A 107 -19.72 -29.86 -18.57
N CYS A 108 -19.10 -31.03 -18.38
CA CYS A 108 -18.80 -31.53 -17.04
C CYS A 108 -17.84 -30.62 -16.26
N VAL A 109 -16.81 -30.07 -16.91
CA VAL A 109 -15.87 -29.13 -16.27
C VAL A 109 -16.57 -27.81 -15.91
N SER A 110 -17.56 -27.36 -16.68
CA SER A 110 -18.30 -26.12 -16.41
C SER A 110 -19.02 -26.09 -15.06
N VAL A 111 -19.29 -27.26 -14.47
CA VAL A 111 -19.87 -27.42 -13.12
C VAL A 111 -18.95 -26.83 -12.04
N ASN A 112 -17.63 -26.74 -12.28
CA ASN A 112 -16.63 -26.33 -11.28
C ASN A 112 -16.94 -25.01 -10.55
N TRP A 113 -17.60 -24.05 -11.21
CA TRP A 113 -17.89 -22.72 -10.66
C TRP A 113 -19.33 -22.54 -10.14
N TRP A 114 -20.04 -23.63 -9.85
CA TRP A 114 -21.39 -23.58 -9.29
C TRP A 114 -21.49 -22.77 -7.98
N GLU A 115 -20.43 -22.81 -7.15
CA GLU A 115 -20.40 -22.15 -5.83
C GLU A 115 -20.58 -20.63 -5.95
N SER A 116 -20.11 -20.02 -7.05
CA SER A 116 -20.25 -18.58 -7.35
C SER A 116 -21.70 -18.09 -7.41
N TYR A 117 -22.63 -18.98 -7.73
CA TYR A 117 -24.05 -18.67 -7.90
C TYR A 117 -24.94 -19.29 -6.82
N SER A 118 -24.37 -20.15 -5.96
CA SER A 118 -25.10 -20.92 -4.94
C SER A 118 -25.94 -20.08 -3.99
N THR A 119 -25.49 -18.87 -3.64
CA THR A 119 -26.18 -17.93 -2.74
C THR A 119 -27.32 -17.16 -3.41
N LEU A 120 -27.37 -17.16 -4.74
CA LEU A 120 -28.38 -16.44 -5.54
C LEU A 120 -29.64 -17.28 -5.76
N PHE A 121 -29.49 -18.59 -5.86
CA PHE A 121 -30.61 -19.51 -5.90
C PHE A 121 -31.22 -19.57 -4.50
N ASN A 122 -32.47 -19.11 -4.33
CA ASN A 122 -33.16 -19.06 -3.04
C ASN A 122 -33.58 -20.47 -2.55
N VAL A 123 -32.63 -21.40 -2.52
CA VAL A 123 -32.79 -22.82 -2.19
C VAL A 123 -32.08 -23.07 -0.86
N SER A 124 -32.83 -23.46 0.17
CA SER A 124 -32.32 -23.67 1.54
C SER A 124 -31.12 -24.63 1.58
N PHE A 125 -31.18 -25.72 0.81
CA PHE A 125 -30.12 -26.73 0.71
C PHE A 125 -28.76 -26.15 0.28
N LEU A 126 -28.72 -25.34 -0.79
CA LEU A 126 -27.47 -24.75 -1.28
C LEU A 126 -26.91 -23.70 -0.31
N LYS A 127 -27.78 -22.97 0.39
CA LYS A 127 -27.39 -21.98 1.39
C LYS A 127 -26.74 -22.62 2.62
N GLU A 128 -27.26 -23.76 3.07
CA GLU A 128 -26.67 -24.55 4.16
C GLU A 128 -25.29 -25.08 3.78
N ILE A 129 -25.15 -25.66 2.59
CA ILE A 129 -23.88 -26.18 2.06
C ILE A 129 -22.84 -25.06 1.93
N SER A 130 -23.21 -23.92 1.34
CA SER A 130 -22.30 -22.77 1.17
C SER A 130 -21.77 -22.24 2.50
N ARG A 131 -22.65 -22.16 3.53
CA ARG A 131 -22.25 -21.75 4.88
C ARG A 131 -21.30 -22.74 5.54
N ASP A 132 -21.55 -24.03 5.39
CA ASP A 132 -20.71 -25.10 5.95
C ASP A 132 -19.33 -25.15 5.27
N ILE A 133 -19.27 -24.95 3.94
CA ILE A 133 -18.02 -24.82 3.18
C ILE A 133 -17.20 -23.62 3.67
N ALA A 134 -17.84 -22.48 3.93
CA ALA A 134 -17.13 -21.28 4.42
C ALA A 134 -16.44 -21.51 5.77
N GLN A 135 -17.00 -22.37 6.64
CA GLN A 135 -16.43 -22.73 7.94
C GLN A 135 -15.37 -23.83 7.85
N SER A 136 -15.46 -24.73 6.88
CA SER A 136 -14.63 -25.96 6.81
C SER A 136 -13.76 -26.05 5.56
N ARG A 137 -13.49 -24.91 4.92
CA ARG A 137 -12.94 -24.83 3.56
C ARG A 137 -11.66 -25.63 3.31
N ASN A 138 -10.67 -25.50 4.19
CA ASN A 138 -9.38 -26.17 4.02
C ASN A 138 -9.53 -27.70 3.93
N MET A 139 -10.42 -28.25 4.76
CA MET A 139 -10.66 -29.69 4.81
C MET A 139 -11.41 -30.17 3.56
N VAL A 140 -12.42 -29.42 3.11
CA VAL A 140 -13.15 -29.70 1.87
C VAL A 140 -12.22 -29.68 0.66
N SER A 141 -11.31 -28.70 0.59
CA SER A 141 -10.31 -28.62 -0.49
C SER A 141 -9.36 -29.81 -0.52
N ILE A 142 -8.84 -30.25 0.63
CA ILE A 142 -7.96 -31.43 0.70
C ILE A 142 -8.66 -32.69 0.16
N ILE A 143 -9.90 -32.94 0.60
CA ILE A 143 -10.66 -34.12 0.17
C ILE A 143 -10.98 -34.05 -1.34
N SER A 144 -11.36 -32.87 -1.83
CA SER A 144 -11.61 -32.62 -3.26
C SER A 144 -10.38 -32.91 -4.12
N SER A 145 -9.19 -32.45 -3.70
CA SER A 145 -7.94 -32.71 -4.43
C SER A 145 -7.62 -34.21 -4.51
N LEU A 146 -7.82 -34.96 -3.43
CA LEU A 146 -7.59 -36.41 -3.42
C LEU A 146 -8.50 -37.16 -4.40
N ILE A 147 -9.78 -36.78 -4.47
CA ILE A 147 -10.73 -37.38 -5.43
C ILE A 147 -10.31 -37.11 -6.86
N ARG A 148 -9.94 -35.87 -7.19
CA ARG A 148 -9.50 -35.54 -8.54
C ARG A 148 -8.26 -36.34 -8.96
N ILE A 149 -7.28 -36.46 -8.06
CA ILE A 149 -6.09 -37.29 -8.31
C ILE A 149 -6.51 -38.73 -8.60
N LEU A 150 -7.38 -39.32 -7.77
CA LEU A 150 -7.83 -40.71 -7.92
C LEU A 150 -8.57 -40.93 -9.25
N ILE A 151 -9.44 -40.01 -9.65
CA ILE A 151 -10.20 -40.11 -10.91
C ILE A 151 -9.27 -39.97 -12.11
N THR A 152 -8.39 -38.97 -12.11
CA THR A 152 -7.45 -38.76 -13.22
C THR A 152 -6.53 -39.97 -13.36
N SER A 153 -6.03 -40.53 -12.25
CA SER A 153 -5.25 -41.77 -12.27
C SER A 153 -6.04 -42.95 -12.82
N ALA A 154 -7.32 -43.09 -12.48
CA ALA A 154 -8.19 -44.14 -13.01
C ALA A 154 -8.42 -44.00 -14.53
N VAL A 155 -8.62 -42.77 -15.03
CA VAL A 155 -8.77 -42.51 -16.47
C VAL A 155 -7.49 -42.83 -17.23
N ILE A 156 -6.32 -42.41 -16.72
CA ILE A 156 -5.02 -42.76 -17.31
C ILE A 156 -4.84 -44.28 -17.34
N ALA A 157 -5.13 -44.96 -16.23
CA ALA A 157 -4.99 -46.41 -16.13
C ALA A 157 -5.92 -47.18 -17.08
N GLY A 158 -7.10 -46.62 -17.38
CA GLY A 158 -8.01 -47.17 -18.39
C GLY A 158 -7.59 -46.85 -19.82
N TYR A 159 -7.06 -45.65 -20.09
CA TYR A 159 -6.72 -45.20 -21.44
C TYR A 159 -5.46 -45.85 -22.00
N VAL A 160 -4.39 -45.98 -21.19
CA VAL A 160 -3.08 -46.52 -21.65
C VAL A 160 -3.21 -47.93 -22.27
N PRO A 161 -3.95 -48.89 -21.68
CA PRO A 161 -4.18 -50.19 -22.30
C PRO A 161 -5.06 -50.12 -23.55
N LEU A 162 -6.04 -49.21 -23.59
CA LEU A 162 -6.97 -49.06 -24.70
C LEU A 162 -6.33 -48.39 -25.92
N SER A 163 -5.32 -47.56 -25.73
CA SER A 163 -4.58 -46.89 -26.81
C SER A 163 -3.44 -47.75 -27.39
N GLY A 164 -3.21 -48.95 -26.85
CA GLY A 164 -2.16 -49.87 -27.30
C GLY A 164 -0.73 -49.45 -26.91
N GLN A 165 -0.57 -48.49 -25.99
CA GLN A 165 0.75 -48.01 -25.56
C GLN A 165 1.33 -48.81 -24.39
N GLU A 166 2.64 -49.05 -24.39
CA GLU A 166 3.34 -49.68 -23.27
C GLU A 166 3.52 -48.73 -22.08
N TRP A 167 3.29 -49.24 -20.86
CA TRP A 167 3.50 -48.51 -19.60
C TRP A 167 4.93 -47.96 -19.42
N LYS A 168 5.91 -48.54 -20.10
CA LYS A 168 7.32 -48.12 -20.05
C LYS A 168 7.52 -46.73 -20.65
N SER A 169 6.78 -46.40 -21.71
CA SER A 169 6.77 -45.07 -22.34
C SER A 169 6.17 -44.02 -21.42
N VAL A 170 5.11 -44.37 -20.68
CA VAL A 170 4.47 -43.47 -19.71
C VAL A 170 5.40 -43.14 -18.54
N LYS A 171 6.17 -44.12 -18.05
CA LYS A 171 7.10 -43.94 -16.93
C LYS A 171 8.24 -42.97 -17.25
N LEU A 172 8.80 -43.04 -18.47
CA LEU A 172 9.86 -42.14 -18.92
C LEU A 172 9.39 -40.68 -19.03
N VAL A 173 8.16 -40.46 -19.51
CA VAL A 173 7.54 -39.13 -19.59
C VAL A 173 7.24 -38.58 -18.19
N PHE A 174 6.84 -39.45 -17.26
CA PHE A 174 6.51 -39.04 -15.89
C PHE A 174 7.71 -38.50 -15.11
N GLU A 175 8.89 -39.13 -15.18
CA GLU A 175 10.05 -38.72 -14.38
C GLU A 175 10.63 -37.37 -14.81
N THR A 176 10.67 -37.07 -16.12
CA THR A 176 11.36 -35.85 -16.61
C THR A 176 10.39 -34.70 -16.92
N VAL A 177 9.25 -34.98 -17.55
CA VAL A 177 8.36 -33.93 -18.08
C VAL A 177 7.32 -33.51 -17.04
N VAL A 178 6.73 -34.46 -16.32
CA VAL A 178 5.67 -34.15 -15.34
C VAL A 178 6.21 -33.34 -14.16
N ILE A 179 7.41 -33.66 -13.65
CA ILE A 179 8.02 -32.91 -12.53
C ILE A 179 8.28 -31.45 -12.95
N ALA A 180 8.83 -31.23 -14.14
CA ALA A 180 9.09 -29.89 -14.66
C ALA A 180 7.78 -29.11 -14.87
N LEU A 181 6.75 -29.74 -15.46
CA LEU A 181 5.44 -29.13 -15.65
C LEU A 181 4.75 -28.81 -14.32
N VAL A 182 4.86 -29.68 -13.31
CA VAL A 182 4.33 -29.43 -11.95
C VAL A 182 5.05 -28.23 -11.32
N ALA A 183 6.37 -28.14 -11.43
CA ALA A 183 7.13 -27.00 -10.91
C ALA A 183 6.74 -25.69 -11.61
N ILE A 184 6.67 -25.68 -12.94
CA ILE A 184 6.21 -24.52 -13.74
C ILE A 184 4.80 -24.14 -13.33
N GLN A 185 3.91 -25.11 -13.16
CA GLN A 185 2.52 -24.89 -12.77
C GLN A 185 2.40 -24.26 -11.38
N ILE A 186 3.17 -24.75 -10.40
CA ILE A 186 3.20 -24.21 -9.04
C ILE A 186 3.70 -22.76 -9.06
N ILE A 187 4.80 -22.50 -9.76
CA ILE A 187 5.40 -21.16 -9.87
C ILE A 187 4.44 -20.20 -10.58
N SER A 188 3.88 -20.61 -11.71
CA SER A 188 2.92 -19.81 -12.49
C SER A 188 1.67 -19.48 -11.67
N SER A 189 1.11 -20.47 -10.96
CA SER A 189 -0.05 -20.27 -10.09
C SER A 189 0.25 -19.32 -8.93
N ALA A 190 1.44 -19.41 -8.33
CA ALA A 190 1.88 -18.53 -7.25
C ALA A 190 2.08 -17.08 -7.73
N LEU A 191 2.78 -16.91 -8.86
CA LEU A 191 2.98 -15.60 -9.49
C LEU A 191 1.65 -14.97 -9.87
N CYS A 192 0.76 -15.74 -10.48
CA CYS A 192 -0.54 -15.22 -10.89
C CYS A 192 -1.34 -14.73 -9.69
N ARG A 193 -1.43 -15.52 -8.61
CA ARG A 193 -2.05 -15.10 -7.35
C ARG A 193 -1.47 -13.79 -6.84
N TRP A 194 -0.14 -13.62 -6.86
CA TRP A 194 0.51 -12.37 -6.44
C TRP A 194 0.15 -11.18 -7.33
N PHE A 195 0.17 -11.35 -8.65
CA PHE A 195 -0.21 -10.29 -9.58
C PHE A 195 -1.68 -9.89 -9.43
N VAL A 196 -2.59 -10.84 -9.20
CA VAL A 196 -4.00 -10.52 -8.93
C VAL A 196 -4.14 -9.71 -7.65
N VAL A 197 -3.47 -10.12 -6.56
CA VAL A 197 -3.45 -9.37 -5.30
C VAL A 197 -2.95 -7.94 -5.55
N LEU A 198 -1.85 -7.79 -6.29
CA LEU A 198 -1.27 -6.50 -6.60
C LEU A 198 -2.21 -5.62 -7.45
N ALA A 199 -2.79 -6.17 -8.51
CA ALA A 199 -3.73 -5.48 -9.38
C ALA A 199 -4.97 -4.98 -8.62
N CYS A 200 -5.49 -5.80 -7.68
CA CYS A 200 -6.59 -5.42 -6.79
C CYS A 200 -6.21 -4.28 -5.84
N LYS A 201 -5.00 -4.32 -5.27
CA LYS A 201 -4.49 -3.24 -4.40
C LYS A 201 -4.28 -1.92 -5.14
N MET A 202 -3.89 -1.98 -6.41
CA MET A 202 -3.56 -0.80 -7.24
C MET A 202 -4.74 -0.25 -8.06
N ARG A 203 -5.94 -0.83 -7.95
CA ARG A 203 -7.12 -0.49 -8.78
C ARG A 203 -6.87 -0.64 -10.28
N ALA A 204 -5.89 -1.48 -10.63
CA ALA A 204 -5.48 -1.78 -11.99
C ALA A 204 -6.07 -3.11 -12.50
N VAL A 205 -7.09 -3.65 -11.82
CA VAL A 205 -7.71 -4.95 -12.16
C VAL A 205 -8.13 -5.02 -13.63
N ARG A 206 -8.61 -3.92 -14.22
CA ARG A 206 -9.00 -3.89 -15.64
C ARG A 206 -7.79 -4.12 -16.56
N CYS A 207 -6.76 -3.28 -16.45
CA CYS A 207 -5.61 -3.31 -17.36
C CYS A 207 -4.61 -4.42 -17.04
N SER A 208 -4.40 -4.73 -15.76
CA SER A 208 -3.32 -5.63 -15.29
C SER A 208 -3.79 -7.04 -14.96
N PHE A 209 -5.10 -7.28 -14.91
CA PHE A 209 -5.65 -8.63 -14.67
C PHE A 209 -6.62 -9.07 -15.77
N ILE A 210 -7.69 -8.31 -16.03
CA ILE A 210 -8.73 -8.74 -16.98
C ILE A 210 -8.21 -8.77 -18.42
N VAL A 211 -7.55 -7.69 -18.88
CA VAL A 211 -7.03 -7.63 -20.27
C VAL A 211 -6.03 -8.76 -20.57
N PRO A 212 -4.99 -9.02 -19.74
CA PRO A 212 -4.10 -10.16 -19.94
C PRO A 212 -4.84 -11.50 -19.98
N MET A 213 -5.86 -11.70 -19.15
CA MET A 213 -6.66 -12.93 -19.15
C MET A 213 -7.51 -13.10 -20.40
N TYR A 214 -8.05 -12.03 -20.98
CA TYR A 214 -8.77 -12.09 -22.26
C TYR A 214 -7.86 -12.32 -23.46
N LEU A 215 -6.61 -11.88 -23.37
CA LEU A 215 -5.64 -12.03 -24.45
C LEU A 215 -4.83 -13.33 -24.35
N ALA A 216 -4.83 -14.02 -23.21
CA ALA A 216 -4.01 -15.20 -22.97
C ALA A 216 -4.20 -16.30 -24.04
N SER A 217 -5.43 -16.75 -24.30
CA SER A 217 -5.71 -17.75 -25.35
C SER A 217 -5.25 -17.32 -26.74
N ILE A 218 -5.38 -16.03 -27.08
CA ILE A 218 -4.92 -15.46 -28.36
C ILE A 218 -3.40 -15.39 -28.41
N THR A 219 -2.74 -14.99 -27.33
CA THR A 219 -1.28 -14.92 -27.23
C THR A 219 -0.65 -16.30 -27.33
N VAL A 220 -1.24 -17.31 -26.68
CA VAL A 220 -0.81 -18.71 -26.80
C VAL A 220 -0.97 -19.17 -28.25
N LEU A 221 -2.11 -18.90 -28.88
CA LEU A 221 -2.34 -19.22 -30.28
C LEU A 221 -1.33 -18.51 -31.21
N ALA A 222 -1.06 -17.23 -31.00
CA ALA A 222 -0.07 -16.46 -31.75
C ALA A 222 1.35 -17.03 -31.57
N GLY A 223 1.71 -17.44 -30.35
CA GLY A 223 3.00 -18.09 -30.06
C GLY A 223 3.20 -19.40 -30.83
N PHE A 224 2.14 -20.17 -31.06
CA PHE A 224 2.19 -21.39 -31.86
C PHE A 224 2.13 -21.14 -33.37
N LEU A 225 1.41 -20.11 -33.83
CA LEU A 225 1.23 -19.82 -35.26
C LEU A 225 2.30 -18.92 -35.89
N VAL A 226 2.87 -17.95 -35.15
CA VAL A 226 3.87 -17.00 -35.67
C VAL A 226 5.13 -17.70 -36.20
N PRO A 227 5.71 -18.71 -35.52
CA PRO A 227 6.86 -19.42 -36.06
C PRO A 227 6.56 -20.21 -37.35
N HIS A 228 5.31 -20.64 -37.56
CA HIS A 228 4.86 -21.29 -38.81
C HIS A 228 4.79 -20.30 -39.98
N ILE A 229 4.44 -19.04 -39.73
CA ILE A 229 4.44 -18.00 -40.78
C ILE A 229 5.88 -17.60 -41.16
N VAL A 230 6.81 -17.67 -40.20
CA VAL A 230 8.21 -17.23 -40.38
C VAL A 230 9.14 -18.33 -40.92
N ARG A 231 8.86 -19.62 -40.66
CA ARG A 231 9.55 -20.78 -41.25
C ARG A 231 8.61 -21.54 -42.17
N LEU A 232 8.64 -21.27 -43.48
CA LEU A 232 8.17 -22.23 -44.49
C LEU A 232 9.23 -23.34 -44.63
N PRO A 233 8.94 -24.63 -44.35
CA PRO A 233 9.70 -25.72 -44.93
C PRO A 233 9.05 -26.09 -46.27
N GLU A 234 9.74 -25.78 -47.37
CA GLU A 234 9.52 -26.49 -48.65
C GLU A 234 10.01 -27.93 -48.48
N SER A 235 9.13 -28.90 -48.17
CA SER A 235 9.39 -30.32 -48.44
C SER A 235 8.26 -31.24 -47.96
N ASN A 236 7.62 -31.92 -48.92
CA ASN A 236 6.80 -33.12 -48.72
C ASN A 236 7.65 -34.29 -48.21
N GLN A 237 7.88 -34.41 -46.90
CA GLN A 237 8.39 -35.65 -46.32
C GLN A 237 7.50 -36.17 -45.18
N THR A 238 6.85 -37.29 -45.47
CA THR A 238 6.17 -38.19 -44.54
C THR A 238 7.18 -39.20 -43.99
N SER A 239 7.87 -38.90 -42.89
CA SER A 239 8.56 -39.94 -42.12
C SER A 239 8.52 -39.68 -40.61
N THR A 240 8.34 -40.76 -39.86
CA THR A 240 8.11 -40.82 -38.41
C THR A 240 9.42 -40.79 -37.63
N CYS A 241 9.69 -39.72 -36.87
CA CYS A 241 10.83 -39.64 -35.95
C CYS A 241 10.36 -39.71 -34.49
N PHE A 242 9.81 -40.84 -34.05
CA PHE A 242 9.48 -41.03 -32.63
C PHE A 242 9.87 -42.37 -32.04
N GLU A 243 10.74 -43.14 -32.70
CA GLU A 243 11.22 -44.39 -32.09
C GLU A 243 12.63 -44.29 -31.50
N ASN A 244 13.46 -43.29 -31.81
CA ASN A 244 14.83 -43.23 -31.29
C ASN A 244 15.35 -41.79 -31.14
N PHE A 245 15.08 -41.08 -30.04
CA PHE A 245 15.87 -39.87 -29.73
C PHE A 245 15.96 -39.55 -28.22
N GLN A 246 17.19 -39.39 -27.72
CA GLN A 246 17.52 -38.79 -26.43
C GLN A 246 18.05 -37.36 -26.69
N PRO A 247 17.41 -36.29 -26.18
CA PRO A 247 17.86 -34.93 -26.42
C PRO A 247 19.15 -34.63 -25.66
N LYS A 248 20.12 -33.95 -26.29
CA LYS A 248 21.42 -33.58 -25.69
C LYS A 248 21.51 -32.09 -25.35
N SER A 249 20.58 -31.23 -25.77
CA SER A 249 20.59 -29.78 -25.48
C SER A 249 19.20 -29.15 -25.29
N SER A 250 19.15 -27.94 -24.69
CA SER A 250 17.91 -27.19 -24.43
C SER A 250 17.29 -26.56 -25.69
N ASP A 251 18.09 -26.22 -26.70
CA ASP A 251 17.61 -25.61 -27.94
C ASP A 251 16.90 -26.63 -28.86
N GLU A 252 17.25 -27.91 -28.76
CA GLU A 252 16.58 -29.01 -29.47
C GLU A 252 15.12 -29.17 -29.05
N TRP A 253 14.79 -28.89 -27.79
CA TRP A 253 13.43 -29.03 -27.26
C TRP A 253 12.44 -28.06 -27.89
N LEU A 254 12.85 -26.79 -28.07
CA LEU A 254 12.02 -25.76 -28.67
C LEU A 254 11.80 -26.04 -30.16
N HIS A 255 12.83 -26.56 -30.83
CA HIS A 255 12.74 -27.07 -32.19
C HIS A 255 11.82 -28.30 -32.32
N LEU A 256 11.84 -29.23 -31.36
CA LEU A 256 10.97 -30.40 -31.34
C LEU A 256 9.50 -30.01 -31.20
N ILE A 257 9.19 -29.14 -30.21
CA ILE A 257 7.82 -28.63 -30.00
C ILE A 257 7.33 -27.90 -31.25
N LEU A 258 8.18 -27.07 -31.87
CA LEU A 258 7.80 -26.35 -33.09
C LEU A 258 7.50 -27.31 -34.25
N THR A 259 8.31 -28.36 -34.40
CA THR A 259 8.14 -29.37 -35.45
C THR A 259 6.86 -30.19 -35.22
N ASP A 260 6.55 -30.52 -33.97
CA ASP A 260 5.33 -31.25 -33.60
C ASP A 260 4.07 -30.40 -33.82
N VAL A 261 4.13 -29.09 -33.51
CA VAL A 261 3.05 -28.13 -33.80
C VAL A 261 2.81 -28.01 -35.31
N ILE A 262 3.87 -27.88 -36.10
CA ILE A 262 3.79 -27.84 -37.58
C ILE A 262 3.20 -29.16 -38.11
N ARG A 263 3.60 -30.30 -37.54
CA ARG A 263 3.08 -31.61 -37.93
C ARG A 263 1.60 -31.79 -37.59
N THR A 264 1.16 -31.34 -36.42
CA THR A 264 -0.25 -31.45 -35.99
C THR A 264 -1.17 -30.56 -36.83
N LEU A 265 -0.67 -29.38 -37.23
CA LEU A 265 -1.37 -28.49 -38.18
C LEU A 265 -1.41 -29.08 -39.60
N ASN A 266 -0.31 -29.66 -40.09
CA ASN A 266 -0.19 -30.26 -41.42
C ASN A 266 -0.75 -31.68 -41.54
N ALA A 267 -1.12 -32.34 -40.44
CA ALA A 267 -1.76 -33.65 -40.46
C ALA A 267 -3.22 -33.58 -40.93
N ARG A 268 -3.80 -32.37 -41.03
CA ARG A 268 -5.19 -32.17 -41.45
C ARG A 268 -5.32 -31.92 -42.94
N ASP A 269 -6.15 -32.74 -43.58
CA ASP A 269 -6.57 -32.58 -44.98
C ASP A 269 -7.14 -31.18 -45.29
N ILE A 270 -7.78 -30.55 -44.29
CA ILE A 270 -8.37 -29.20 -44.38
C ILE A 270 -7.31 -28.11 -44.53
N VAL A 271 -6.20 -28.24 -43.80
CA VAL A 271 -5.07 -27.28 -43.81
C VAL A 271 -4.20 -27.55 -45.04
N VAL A 272 -3.97 -28.82 -45.39
CA VAL A 272 -3.17 -29.27 -46.54
C VAL A 272 -3.83 -28.93 -47.88
N HIS A 273 -5.16 -29.08 -48.01
CA HIS A 273 -5.89 -28.74 -49.24
C HIS A 273 -6.55 -27.35 -49.23
N MET A 274 -6.27 -26.52 -48.22
CA MET A 274 -6.83 -25.16 -48.06
C MET A 274 -8.34 -25.08 -48.39
N LYS A 275 -9.13 -26.04 -47.87
CA LYS A 275 -10.59 -26.03 -48.08
C LYS A 275 -11.16 -24.80 -47.35
N THR A 276 -11.51 -23.77 -48.11
CA THR A 276 -11.89 -22.44 -47.60
C THR A 276 -13.04 -22.50 -46.60
N GLY A 277 -14.00 -23.41 -46.81
CA GLY A 277 -15.13 -23.65 -45.90
C GLY A 277 -14.73 -24.23 -44.54
N GLY A 278 -13.78 -25.17 -44.49
CA GLY A 278 -13.32 -25.78 -43.24
C GLY A 278 -12.48 -24.81 -42.40
N LEU A 279 -11.60 -24.03 -43.06
CA LEU A 279 -10.80 -23.00 -42.38
C LEU A 279 -11.68 -21.86 -41.84
N ALA A 280 -12.71 -21.46 -42.58
CA ALA A 280 -13.70 -20.49 -42.11
C ALA A 280 -14.50 -21.02 -40.91
N CYS A 281 -14.91 -22.30 -40.93
CA CYS A 281 -15.60 -22.92 -39.79
C CYS A 281 -14.72 -22.96 -38.53
N LEU A 282 -13.46 -23.33 -38.66
CA LEU A 282 -12.48 -23.38 -37.56
C LEU A 282 -12.22 -21.98 -36.96
N GLY A 283 -12.03 -20.96 -37.81
CA GLY A 283 -11.86 -19.58 -37.35
C GLY A 283 -13.12 -19.03 -36.67
N CYS A 284 -14.30 -19.31 -37.23
CA CYS A 284 -15.57 -18.87 -36.66
C CYS A 284 -15.91 -19.57 -35.34
N SER A 285 -15.60 -20.87 -35.19
CA SER A 285 -15.79 -21.58 -33.91
C SER A 285 -14.85 -21.04 -32.83
N ALA A 286 -13.57 -20.79 -33.16
CA ALA A 286 -12.61 -20.19 -32.25
C ALA A 286 -13.03 -18.80 -31.78
N LEU A 287 -13.44 -17.93 -32.70
CA LEU A 287 -13.93 -16.59 -32.40
C LEU A 287 -15.19 -16.63 -31.53
N SER A 288 -16.11 -17.54 -31.83
CA SER A 288 -17.37 -17.69 -31.10
C SER A 288 -17.14 -18.10 -29.64
N TRP A 289 -16.24 -19.06 -29.39
CA TRP A 289 -15.90 -19.45 -28.02
C TRP A 289 -15.15 -18.36 -27.25
N TRP A 290 -14.24 -17.65 -27.90
CA TRP A 290 -13.52 -16.52 -27.27
C TRP A 290 -14.48 -15.38 -26.89
N LEU A 291 -15.35 -14.95 -27.81
CA LEU A 291 -16.37 -13.94 -27.52
C LEU A 291 -17.36 -14.43 -26.45
N GLY A 292 -17.72 -15.72 -26.47
CA GLY A 292 -18.56 -16.36 -25.46
C GLY A 292 -17.98 -16.23 -24.04
N LEU A 293 -16.69 -16.49 -23.87
CA LEU A 293 -15.98 -16.33 -22.58
C LEU A 293 -15.92 -14.86 -22.13
N ILE A 294 -15.65 -13.93 -23.05
CA ILE A 294 -15.63 -12.50 -22.72
C ILE A 294 -17.00 -12.05 -22.23
N LEU A 295 -18.08 -12.39 -22.95
CA LEU A 295 -19.43 -11.97 -22.56
C LEU A 295 -19.86 -12.60 -21.23
N SER A 296 -19.52 -13.86 -20.96
CA SER A 296 -19.84 -14.51 -19.66
C SER A 296 -19.04 -13.92 -18.49
N SER A 297 -17.94 -13.22 -18.73
CA SER A 297 -17.09 -12.62 -17.69
C SER A 297 -17.09 -11.09 -17.70
N ILE A 298 -17.83 -10.45 -18.60
CA ILE A 298 -17.80 -8.98 -18.79
C ILE A 298 -18.26 -8.22 -17.54
N TYR A 299 -19.07 -8.84 -16.69
CA TYR A 299 -19.52 -8.26 -15.42
C TYR A 299 -18.33 -7.90 -14.50
N ILE A 300 -17.21 -8.62 -14.61
CA ILE A 300 -15.98 -8.39 -13.84
C ILE A 300 -15.40 -7.01 -14.17
N TRP A 301 -15.51 -6.57 -15.42
CA TRP A 301 -15.05 -5.27 -15.87
C TRP A 301 -15.71 -4.11 -15.13
N TYR A 302 -16.98 -4.29 -14.77
CA TYR A 302 -17.83 -3.30 -14.12
C TYR A 302 -17.85 -3.42 -12.59
N LEU A 303 -17.12 -4.37 -12.00
CA LEU A 303 -17.01 -4.49 -10.55
C LEU A 303 -16.40 -3.22 -9.94
N LYS A 304 -17.11 -2.64 -8.97
CA LYS A 304 -16.59 -1.59 -8.10
C LYS A 304 -15.86 -2.24 -6.93
N ILE A 305 -14.60 -2.61 -7.16
CA ILE A 305 -13.73 -3.19 -6.13
C ILE A 305 -13.17 -2.05 -5.27
N HIS A 306 -13.25 -2.17 -3.95
CA HIS A 306 -12.64 -1.20 -3.03
C HIS A 306 -11.11 -1.40 -3.02
N ARG A 307 -10.39 -0.34 -2.66
CA ARG A 307 -8.93 -0.39 -2.62
C ARG A 307 -8.49 -1.36 -1.52
N ILE A 308 -7.75 -2.41 -1.89
CA ILE A 308 -7.20 -3.45 -0.98
C ILE A 308 -8.29 -4.42 -0.48
N GLU A 309 -9.23 -4.79 -1.36
CA GLU A 309 -10.12 -5.94 -1.15
C GLU A 309 -9.29 -7.23 -0.94
N ARG A 310 -9.67 -8.09 0.02
CA ARG A 310 -8.95 -9.35 0.22
C ARG A 310 -9.30 -10.32 -0.92
N THR A 311 -8.34 -11.12 -1.37
CA THR A 311 -8.59 -12.10 -2.45
C THR A 311 -9.64 -13.15 -2.08
N GLN A 312 -9.76 -13.49 -0.80
CA GLN A 312 -10.83 -14.35 -0.28
C GLN A 312 -12.24 -13.76 -0.46
N ASP A 313 -12.35 -12.44 -0.58
CA ASP A 313 -13.60 -11.72 -0.78
C ASP A 313 -13.88 -11.51 -2.28
N LEU A 314 -12.82 -11.45 -3.11
CA LEU A 314 -12.94 -11.35 -4.56
C LEU A 314 -13.20 -12.69 -5.25
N PHE A 315 -12.53 -13.76 -4.82
CA PHE A 315 -12.68 -15.10 -5.39
C PHE A 315 -13.52 -15.99 -4.48
N VAL A 316 -14.25 -16.91 -5.11
CA VAL A 316 -14.96 -17.95 -4.36
C VAL A 316 -13.91 -18.91 -3.82
N ARG A 317 -13.20 -19.63 -4.69
CA ARG A 317 -12.21 -20.66 -4.32
C ARG A 317 -10.80 -20.07 -4.21
N PRO A 318 -9.97 -20.52 -3.24
CA PRO A 318 -8.59 -20.03 -3.07
C PRO A 318 -7.58 -20.65 -4.04
N MET A 319 -7.92 -21.77 -4.68
CA MET A 319 -7.10 -22.49 -5.64
C MET A 319 -7.71 -22.34 -7.04
N TYR A 320 -6.86 -22.43 -8.06
CA TYR A 320 -7.23 -22.34 -9.47
C TYR A 320 -6.92 -23.66 -10.17
N GLU A 321 -7.65 -23.94 -11.26
CA GLU A 321 -7.42 -25.14 -12.04
C GLU A 321 -6.27 -24.96 -13.01
N GLY A 322 -5.27 -25.85 -12.94
CA GLY A 322 -4.04 -25.68 -13.72
C GLY A 322 -4.26 -25.80 -15.23
N ALA A 323 -5.07 -26.78 -15.66
CA ALA A 323 -5.41 -26.97 -17.07
C ALA A 323 -6.32 -25.87 -17.65
N PHE A 324 -6.98 -25.08 -16.80
CA PHE A 324 -7.95 -24.05 -17.19
C PHE A 324 -7.65 -22.73 -16.47
N MET A 325 -6.39 -22.29 -16.50
CA MET A 325 -5.93 -21.18 -15.65
C MET A 325 -6.72 -19.89 -15.90
N GLU A 326 -6.91 -19.50 -17.17
CA GLU A 326 -7.63 -18.28 -17.54
C GLU A 326 -9.13 -18.37 -17.21
N GLN A 327 -9.80 -19.47 -17.56
CA GLN A 327 -11.23 -19.67 -17.27
C GLN A 327 -11.45 -19.78 -15.76
N SER A 328 -10.56 -20.49 -15.06
CA SER A 328 -10.62 -20.67 -13.61
C SER A 328 -10.43 -19.38 -12.84
N MET A 329 -9.68 -18.41 -13.37
CA MET A 329 -9.55 -17.11 -12.70
C MET A 329 -10.73 -16.19 -12.98
N LEU A 330 -11.20 -16.13 -14.22
CA LEU A 330 -12.34 -15.29 -14.59
C LEU A 330 -13.64 -15.78 -13.95
N LEU A 331 -13.96 -17.08 -14.06
CA LEU A 331 -15.25 -17.62 -13.60
C LEU A 331 -15.34 -17.82 -12.08
N ASN A 332 -14.20 -17.78 -11.39
CA ASN A 332 -14.12 -17.89 -9.92
C ASN A 332 -14.28 -16.54 -9.19
N THR A 333 -14.36 -15.41 -9.90
CA THR A 333 -14.68 -14.12 -9.26
C THR A 333 -16.12 -14.13 -8.74
N ARG A 334 -16.35 -13.64 -7.52
CA ARG A 334 -17.68 -13.62 -6.90
C ARG A 334 -18.64 -12.71 -7.67
N PHE A 335 -19.76 -13.25 -8.09
CA PHE A 335 -20.85 -12.47 -8.69
C PHE A 335 -21.58 -11.57 -7.66
N GLU A 336 -21.56 -11.92 -6.37
CA GLU A 336 -22.36 -11.33 -5.28
C GLU A 336 -21.94 -9.92 -4.81
N ILE A 337 -20.90 -9.31 -5.39
CA ILE A 337 -20.37 -8.00 -4.94
C ILE A 337 -21.39 -6.85 -5.17
N ARG A 338 -22.40 -7.05 -6.02
CA ARG A 338 -23.41 -6.05 -6.33
C ARG A 338 -24.43 -5.82 -5.20
N LYS A 339 -24.64 -6.79 -4.29
CA LYS A 339 -25.71 -6.75 -3.28
C LYS A 339 -25.23 -6.35 -1.88
N ARG A 340 -24.07 -6.86 -1.42
CA ARG A 340 -23.53 -6.53 -0.09
C ARG A 340 -23.20 -5.04 0.11
N ILE A 341 -22.84 -4.33 -0.96
CA ILE A 341 -22.47 -2.91 -0.90
C ILE A 341 -23.71 -2.00 -0.74
N LYS A 342 -24.91 -2.46 -1.10
CA LYS A 342 -26.14 -1.66 -1.03
C LYS A 342 -26.96 -1.86 0.26
N GLU A 343 -26.87 -3.02 0.90
CA GLU A 343 -27.84 -3.42 1.94
C GLU A 343 -27.36 -3.28 3.40
N LYS A 344 -26.08 -2.97 3.66
CA LYS A 344 -25.63 -2.64 5.02
C LYS A 344 -24.80 -1.38 4.97
N HIS A 345 -25.36 -0.27 5.44
CA HIS A 345 -24.84 0.66 6.44
C HIS A 345 -25.86 1.80 6.47
N ALA A 346 -26.62 1.92 7.56
CA ALA A 346 -27.25 3.19 7.89
C ALA A 346 -26.16 4.28 7.83
N LYS A 347 -26.46 5.48 7.34
CA LYS A 347 -25.48 6.57 7.27
C LYS A 347 -24.98 6.91 8.68
N GLU A 348 -23.89 6.27 9.09
CA GLU A 348 -23.21 6.55 10.35
C GLU A 348 -22.36 7.80 10.18
N ILE A 349 -22.58 8.77 11.05
CA ILE A 349 -21.85 10.04 11.04
C ILE A 349 -20.49 9.81 11.69
N ILE A 350 -19.44 10.10 10.95
CA ILE A 350 -18.06 10.04 11.43
C ILE A 350 -17.64 11.41 11.93
N ARG A 351 -17.04 11.46 13.12
CA ARG A 351 -16.48 12.71 13.68
C ARG A 351 -14.97 12.66 13.66
N VAL A 352 -14.35 13.68 13.08
CA VAL A 352 -12.90 13.79 12.98
C VAL A 352 -12.44 15.06 13.66
N PHE A 353 -11.64 14.90 14.71
CA PHE A 353 -11.02 16.00 15.44
C PHE A 353 -9.59 16.18 14.96
N LEU A 354 -9.30 17.29 14.29
CA LEU A 354 -7.94 17.64 13.88
C LEU A 354 -7.24 18.30 15.06
N CYS A 355 -6.11 17.73 15.49
CA CYS A 355 -5.36 18.18 16.67
C CYS A 355 -3.94 18.52 16.24
N ALA A 356 -3.69 19.81 16.04
CA ALA A 356 -2.35 20.34 15.75
C ALA A 356 -1.64 20.72 17.06
N THR A 357 -0.38 20.32 17.22
CA THR A 357 0.47 20.80 18.31
C THR A 357 1.47 21.84 17.78
N MET A 358 1.53 22.98 18.47
CA MET A 358 2.36 24.13 18.12
C MET A 358 3.17 24.60 19.33
N TRP A 359 4.29 25.26 19.07
CA TRP A 359 5.13 25.96 20.02
C TRP A 359 5.69 27.26 19.42
N HIS A 360 6.87 27.22 18.80
CA HIS A 360 7.54 28.41 18.22
C HIS A 360 7.65 28.31 16.69
N GLU A 361 6.55 27.95 16.02
CA GLU A 361 6.46 27.89 14.56
C GLU A 361 6.71 29.27 13.92
N SER A 362 7.27 29.26 12.72
CA SER A 362 7.37 30.48 11.91
C SER A 362 6.02 30.88 11.32
N TYR A 363 5.85 32.15 10.96
CA TYR A 363 4.65 32.66 10.29
C TYR A 363 4.25 31.79 9.08
N ASP A 364 5.21 31.42 8.23
CA ASP A 364 4.97 30.57 7.05
C ASP A 364 4.50 29.14 7.39
N GLU A 365 4.90 28.61 8.54
CA GLU A 365 4.52 27.26 8.98
C GLU A 365 3.07 27.29 9.48
N MET A 366 2.76 28.25 10.36
CA MET A 366 1.39 28.50 10.81
C MET A 366 0.45 28.77 9.65
N MET A 367 0.88 29.59 8.67
CA MET A 367 0.10 29.88 7.47
C MET A 367 -0.28 28.61 6.70
N LYS A 368 0.65 27.69 6.48
CA LYS A 368 0.39 26.45 5.73
C LYS A 368 -0.67 25.58 6.38
N ILE A 369 -0.54 25.30 7.67
CA ILE A 369 -1.48 24.41 8.37
C ILE A 369 -2.87 25.05 8.49
N ILE A 370 -2.94 26.36 8.75
CA ILE A 370 -4.23 27.08 8.75
C ILE A 370 -4.87 27.02 7.37
N ILE A 371 -4.12 27.24 6.29
CA ILE A 371 -4.63 27.06 4.92
C ILE A 371 -5.15 25.63 4.70
N SER A 372 -4.46 24.59 5.15
CA SER A 372 -4.93 23.20 5.02
C SER A 372 -6.27 22.97 5.77
N MET A 373 -6.45 23.57 6.95
CA MET A 373 -7.72 23.51 7.70
C MET A 373 -8.87 24.21 6.94
N PHE A 374 -8.61 25.38 6.37
CA PHE A 374 -9.61 26.10 5.56
C PHE A 374 -9.94 25.38 4.24
N ARG A 375 -8.96 24.74 3.59
CA ARG A 375 -9.23 23.85 2.43
C ARG A 375 -10.16 22.70 2.82
N LEU A 376 -10.00 22.13 4.02
CA LEU A 376 -10.85 21.05 4.51
C LEU A 376 -12.26 21.53 4.86
N ASP A 377 -12.39 22.73 5.45
CA ASP A 377 -13.70 23.39 5.68
C ASP A 377 -14.49 23.57 4.39
N ASN A 378 -13.82 24.05 3.33
CA ASN A 378 -14.42 24.19 1.99
C ASN A 378 -14.83 22.85 1.37
N TYR A 379 -14.06 21.79 1.62
CA TYR A 379 -14.34 20.47 1.07
C TYR A 379 -15.56 19.79 1.71
N SER A 380 -15.71 19.90 3.03
CA SER A 380 -16.86 19.35 3.78
C SER A 380 -17.55 20.44 4.62
N PRO A 381 -18.38 21.29 3.96
CA PRO A 381 -19.19 22.30 4.65
C PRO A 381 -20.17 21.66 5.63
N LYS A 382 -20.34 22.28 6.80
CA LYS A 382 -21.23 21.78 7.87
C LYS A 382 -22.69 21.64 7.44
N HIS A 383 -23.13 22.43 6.46
CA HIS A 383 -24.52 22.47 5.97
C HIS A 383 -24.82 21.46 4.84
N LYS A 384 -23.83 20.71 4.34
CA LYS A 384 -24.08 19.61 3.41
C LYS A 384 -24.31 18.32 4.21
N ASN A 385 -25.20 17.45 3.72
CA ASN A 385 -25.38 16.07 4.23
C ASN A 385 -24.14 15.21 3.91
N SER A 386 -22.98 15.56 4.48
CA SER A 386 -21.76 14.75 4.44
C SER A 386 -21.81 13.71 5.56
N ASP A 387 -21.25 12.55 5.28
CA ASP A 387 -21.17 11.46 6.25
C ASP A 387 -20.01 11.69 7.27
N VAL A 388 -19.29 12.80 7.16
CA VAL A 388 -18.10 13.15 7.96
C VAL A 388 -18.15 14.59 8.44
N GLN A 389 -18.00 14.79 9.75
CA GLN A 389 -17.93 16.09 10.43
C GLN A 389 -16.52 16.38 10.93
N PHE A 390 -16.06 17.62 10.74
CA PHE A 390 -14.73 18.06 11.15
C PHE A 390 -14.78 19.11 12.26
N GLU A 391 -13.89 18.99 13.24
CA GLU A 391 -13.62 20.00 14.26
C GLU A 391 -12.12 20.22 14.36
N PHE A 392 -11.69 21.48 14.40
CA PHE A 392 -10.27 21.84 14.35
C PHE A 392 -9.79 22.33 15.73
N HIS A 393 -8.68 21.78 16.21
CA HIS A 393 -8.05 22.15 17.46
C HIS A 393 -6.56 22.40 17.27
N ILE A 394 -6.09 23.52 17.78
CA ILE A 394 -4.67 23.89 17.81
C ILE A 394 -4.26 24.03 19.27
N TYR A 395 -3.26 23.27 19.70
CA TYR A 395 -2.71 23.31 21.06
C TYR A 395 -1.37 24.02 21.02
N PHE A 396 -1.39 25.28 21.43
CA PHE A 396 -0.23 26.17 21.46
C PHE A 396 0.46 26.06 22.81
N ASP A 397 1.63 25.43 22.83
CA ASP A 397 2.42 25.21 24.03
C ASP A 397 3.23 26.45 24.42
N ASP A 398 3.45 26.69 25.72
CA ASP A 398 4.19 27.86 26.24
C ASP A 398 3.80 29.20 25.61
N ALA A 399 2.49 29.48 25.53
CA ALA A 399 1.93 30.61 24.79
C ALA A 399 2.11 31.98 25.48
N PHE A 400 2.63 32.01 26.70
CA PHE A 400 2.63 33.19 27.55
C PHE A 400 4.04 33.58 28.01
N LYS A 401 4.27 34.87 28.19
CA LYS A 401 5.49 35.47 28.73
C LYS A 401 5.16 36.36 29.93
N ASP A 402 6.10 36.45 30.85
CA ASP A 402 5.99 37.36 31.99
C ASP A 402 6.41 38.78 31.54
N VAL A 403 5.58 39.77 31.87
CA VAL A 403 5.82 41.20 31.64
C VAL A 403 5.59 41.90 32.99
N ASP A 404 6.22 43.06 33.23
CA ASP A 404 6.26 43.73 34.54
C ASP A 404 4.88 43.92 35.23
N ASN A 405 3.77 43.92 34.46
CA ASN A 405 2.39 44.05 34.95
C ASN A 405 1.48 42.83 34.71
N GLY A 406 2.05 41.64 34.57
CA GLY A 406 1.31 40.39 34.50
C GLY A 406 1.74 39.49 33.34
N ARG A 407 0.92 38.48 33.07
CA ARG A 407 1.24 37.50 32.04
C ARG A 407 0.52 37.80 30.73
N HIS A 408 1.29 37.94 29.66
CA HIS A 408 0.78 38.29 28.34
C HIS A 408 1.06 37.16 27.34
N ALA A 409 0.27 37.11 26.26
CA ALA A 409 0.58 36.25 25.13
C ALA A 409 1.98 36.58 24.58
N ASN A 410 2.70 35.55 24.13
CA ASN A 410 3.99 35.75 23.48
C ASN A 410 3.82 36.15 22.01
N GLU A 411 4.91 36.56 21.37
CA GLU A 411 4.93 37.01 19.97
C GLU A 411 4.45 35.95 18.96
N TYR A 412 4.61 34.67 19.29
CA TYR A 412 4.17 33.56 18.43
C TYR A 412 2.65 33.32 18.55
N ALA A 413 2.11 33.41 19.76
CA ALA A 413 0.68 33.35 20.04
C ALA A 413 -0.09 34.56 19.46
N GLU A 414 0.56 35.72 19.36
CA GLU A 414 0.02 36.87 18.63
C GLU A 414 0.06 36.63 17.11
N SER A 415 1.17 36.10 16.60
CA SER A 415 1.36 35.83 15.17
C SER A 415 0.32 34.87 14.58
N ILE A 416 -0.09 33.82 15.31
CA ILE A 416 -1.12 32.88 14.83
C ILE A 416 -2.48 33.56 14.64
N VAL A 417 -2.83 34.53 15.49
CA VAL A 417 -4.08 35.28 15.38
C VAL A 417 -4.07 36.12 14.10
N ASP A 418 -2.92 36.71 13.76
CA ASP A 418 -2.78 37.50 12.53
C ASP A 418 -2.81 36.62 11.28
N VAL A 419 -2.16 35.45 11.30
CA VAL A 419 -2.25 34.44 10.23
C VAL A 419 -3.71 34.07 9.96
N ILE A 420 -4.49 33.81 11.01
CA ILE A 420 -5.90 33.41 10.85
C ILE A 420 -6.73 34.52 10.22
N LYS A 421 -6.53 35.78 10.62
CA LYS A 421 -7.21 36.92 9.99
C LYS A 421 -6.89 37.02 8.50
N GLU A 422 -5.63 36.83 8.13
CA GLU A 422 -5.18 36.86 6.73
C GLU A 422 -5.83 35.73 5.91
N VAL A 423 -5.72 34.48 6.38
CA VAL A 423 -6.32 33.32 5.68
C VAL A 423 -7.83 33.43 5.59
N TYR A 424 -8.49 33.90 6.66
CA TYR A 424 -9.94 34.08 6.66
C TYR A 424 -10.38 35.07 5.58
N THR A 425 -9.65 36.16 5.41
CA THR A 425 -9.92 37.16 4.36
C THR A 425 -9.81 36.50 2.97
N ILE A 426 -8.73 35.74 2.74
CA ILE A 426 -8.48 35.04 1.47
C ILE A 426 -9.60 34.05 1.12
N PHE A 427 -10.08 33.27 2.10
CA PHE A 427 -11.07 32.22 1.88
C PHE A 427 -12.53 32.70 1.94
N SER A 428 -12.78 33.93 2.38
CA SER A 428 -14.12 34.54 2.43
C SER A 428 -14.46 35.33 1.17
N GLU A 429 -13.46 35.75 0.39
CA GLU A 429 -13.67 36.46 -0.87
C GLU A 429 -14.01 35.47 -2.00
N GLU A 430 -15.32 35.30 -2.27
CA GLU A 430 -15.78 34.44 -3.37
C GLU A 430 -15.57 35.08 -4.77
N ASP A 431 -15.41 36.41 -4.85
CA ASP A 431 -15.07 37.16 -6.07
C ASP A 431 -14.20 38.39 -5.73
N PRO A 432 -12.96 38.52 -6.24
CA PRO A 432 -12.06 39.64 -5.96
C PRO A 432 -12.47 40.87 -6.80
N CYS A 433 -13.59 41.51 -6.46
CA CYS A 433 -13.93 42.82 -6.99
C CYS A 433 -13.35 43.91 -6.08
N ILE A 434 -12.57 44.82 -6.66
CA ILE A 434 -11.89 45.96 -5.98
C ILE A 434 -12.86 46.85 -5.17
N PHE A 435 -14.16 46.80 -5.47
CA PHE A 435 -15.20 47.64 -4.86
C PHE A 435 -15.99 46.99 -3.71
N LYS A 436 -15.68 45.74 -3.31
CA LYS A 436 -16.35 45.13 -2.14
C LYS A 436 -15.67 45.54 -0.83
N GLN A 437 -16.49 45.86 0.16
CA GLN A 437 -16.06 46.14 1.53
C GLN A 437 -15.29 44.92 2.07
N LYS A 438 -14.11 45.14 2.70
CA LYS A 438 -13.30 44.07 3.31
C LYS A 438 -14.19 43.16 4.17
N ALA A 439 -14.06 41.85 4.00
CA ALA A 439 -14.81 40.86 4.77
C ALA A 439 -14.73 41.17 6.27
N ALA A 440 -15.87 41.09 6.97
CA ALA A 440 -15.92 41.30 8.40
C ALA A 440 -14.98 40.32 9.12
N LEU A 441 -14.29 40.81 10.15
CA LEU A 441 -13.41 39.99 10.97
C LEU A 441 -14.16 38.77 11.54
N PRO A 442 -13.49 37.62 11.69
CA PRO A 442 -14.15 36.40 12.14
C PRO A 442 -14.75 36.62 13.54
N PRO A 443 -15.98 36.14 13.80
CA PRO A 443 -16.55 36.20 15.14
C PRO A 443 -15.69 35.35 16.07
N GLN A 444 -15.01 36.00 17.02
CA GLN A 444 -14.12 35.37 17.97
C GLN A 444 -14.75 35.32 19.35
N LYS A 445 -14.66 34.16 20.01
CA LYS A 445 -15.00 34.03 21.43
C LYS A 445 -13.72 33.76 22.22
N ILE A 446 -13.44 34.65 23.17
CA ILE A 446 -12.30 34.52 24.07
C ILE A 446 -12.78 33.91 25.39
N ILE A 447 -12.17 32.80 25.80
CA ILE A 447 -12.55 32.04 26.98
C ILE A 447 -11.33 31.88 27.87
N ASN A 448 -11.45 32.29 29.14
CA ASN A 448 -10.45 32.00 30.14
C ASN A 448 -10.57 30.54 30.59
N THR A 449 -9.46 29.83 30.69
CA THR A 449 -9.45 28.38 30.97
C THR A 449 -8.47 28.04 32.10
N PRO A 450 -8.64 26.93 32.82
CA PRO A 450 -7.74 26.56 33.91
C PRO A 450 -6.27 26.35 33.49
N TYR A 451 -6.01 26.17 32.20
CA TYR A 451 -4.68 25.95 31.64
C TYR A 451 -4.10 27.17 30.90
N GLY A 452 -4.80 28.31 30.89
CA GLY A 452 -4.44 29.50 30.11
C GLY A 452 -5.66 30.08 29.39
N GLY A 453 -5.60 30.20 28.07
CA GLY A 453 -6.68 30.80 27.27
C GLY A 453 -7.20 29.88 26.16
N ARG A 454 -8.41 30.13 25.69
CA ARG A 454 -8.95 29.52 24.47
C ARG A 454 -9.61 30.56 23.58
N LEU A 455 -9.31 30.51 22.29
CA LEU A 455 -10.02 31.24 21.24
C LEU A 455 -10.87 30.28 20.42
N GLU A 456 -12.11 30.66 20.13
CA GLU A 456 -13.01 29.92 19.25
C GLU A 456 -13.39 30.78 18.04
N TYR A 457 -13.26 30.19 16.85
CA TYR A 457 -13.57 30.79 15.55
C TYR A 457 -14.56 29.91 14.80
N THR A 458 -15.54 30.53 14.13
CA THR A 458 -16.38 29.84 13.14
C THR A 458 -15.81 30.08 11.75
N LEU A 459 -15.41 29.02 11.06
CA LEU A 459 -14.85 29.09 9.71
C LEU A 459 -15.94 29.44 8.67
N PRO A 460 -15.59 29.93 7.47
CA PRO A 460 -16.55 30.42 6.48
C PRO A 460 -17.64 29.42 6.09
N LYS A 461 -17.37 28.10 6.10
CA LYS A 461 -18.35 27.05 5.76
C LYS A 461 -18.97 26.37 6.99
N GLY A 462 -18.78 26.95 8.18
CA GLY A 462 -19.53 26.65 9.41
C GLY A 462 -18.85 25.68 10.38
N ASN A 463 -17.69 25.09 10.03
CA ASN A 463 -16.94 24.26 10.98
C ASN A 463 -16.27 25.12 12.06
N LEU A 464 -15.99 24.50 13.21
CA LEU A 464 -15.46 25.18 14.40
C LEU A 464 -13.95 24.98 14.50
N MET A 465 -13.23 26.06 14.75
CA MET A 465 -11.78 26.05 15.01
C MET A 465 -11.50 26.60 16.41
N MET A 466 -10.83 25.81 17.24
CA MET A 466 -10.43 26.18 18.60
C MET A 466 -8.90 26.27 18.72
N ILE A 467 -8.42 27.32 19.37
CA ILE A 467 -7.01 27.48 19.70
C ILE A 467 -6.87 27.49 21.21
N HIS A 468 -6.11 26.54 21.73
CA HIS A 468 -5.85 26.34 23.15
C HIS A 468 -4.46 26.90 23.46
N PHE A 469 -4.39 28.04 24.14
CA PHE A 469 -3.15 28.66 24.60
C PHE A 469 -2.80 28.11 25.98
N LYS A 470 -1.73 27.31 26.03
CA LYS A 470 -1.26 26.68 27.25
C LYS A 470 -0.26 27.57 27.97
N ASP A 471 -0.48 27.70 29.26
CA ASP A 471 0.41 28.35 30.17
C ASP A 471 1.32 27.33 30.87
N LYS A 472 2.64 27.45 30.67
CA LYS A 472 3.63 26.49 31.18
C LYS A 472 3.66 26.37 32.71
N THR A 473 3.14 27.35 33.46
CA THR A 473 3.09 27.23 34.94
C THR A 473 1.78 26.68 35.45
N LEU A 474 0.73 26.64 34.62
CA LEU A 474 -0.56 26.06 34.99
C LEU A 474 -0.68 24.61 34.54
N ILE A 475 -0.10 24.26 33.38
CA ILE A 475 -0.17 22.92 32.81
C ILE A 475 1.21 22.45 32.32
N ARG A 476 1.42 21.13 32.29
CA ARG A 476 2.64 20.54 31.75
C ARG A 476 2.82 20.91 30.28
N HIS A 477 4.03 21.36 29.95
CA HIS A 477 4.46 21.68 28.60
C HIS A 477 5.17 20.48 27.94
N LYS A 478 5.50 20.61 26.66
CA LYS A 478 5.94 19.61 25.66
C LYS A 478 4.80 18.93 24.89
N LYS A 479 5.14 18.51 23.66
CA LYS A 479 4.23 17.90 22.67
C LYS A 479 3.37 16.77 23.25
N ARG A 480 3.98 15.77 23.92
CA ARG A 480 3.25 14.66 24.57
C ARG A 480 2.16 15.13 25.54
N TRP A 481 2.43 16.16 26.34
CA TRP A 481 1.46 16.67 27.31
C TRP A 481 0.33 17.46 26.63
N SER A 482 0.61 18.13 25.51
CA SER A 482 -0.45 18.67 24.64
C SER A 482 -1.29 17.55 24.02
N GLN A 483 -0.67 16.42 23.62
CA GLN A 483 -1.38 15.25 23.12
C GLN A 483 -2.31 14.65 24.19
N ILE A 484 -1.80 14.41 25.39
CA ILE A 484 -2.59 13.94 26.54
C ILE A 484 -3.77 14.89 26.83
N MET A 485 -3.54 16.20 26.80
CA MET A 485 -4.57 17.20 27.06
C MET A 485 -5.74 17.09 26.07
N TYR A 486 -5.48 16.97 24.78
CA TYR A 486 -6.56 16.84 23.79
C TYR A 486 -7.25 15.49 23.86
N LEU A 487 -6.52 14.41 24.18
CA LEU A 487 -7.11 13.08 24.37
C LEU A 487 -8.13 13.11 25.53
N TYR A 488 -7.76 13.70 26.68
CA TYR A 488 -8.69 13.88 27.79
C TYR A 488 -9.85 14.80 27.46
N TYR A 489 -9.59 15.93 26.78
CA TYR A 489 -10.64 16.88 26.43
C TYR A 489 -11.66 16.28 25.45
N ILE A 490 -11.19 15.62 24.40
CA ILE A 490 -12.04 15.10 23.32
C ILE A 490 -12.65 13.76 23.71
N LEU A 491 -11.83 12.76 24.06
CA LEU A 491 -12.32 11.41 24.33
C LEU A 491 -12.87 11.31 25.76
N GLY A 492 -12.20 11.92 26.73
CA GLY A 492 -12.61 11.87 28.13
C GLY A 492 -13.82 12.74 28.45
N TRP A 493 -13.88 13.97 27.94
CA TRP A 493 -14.93 14.93 28.28
C TRP A 493 -15.96 15.13 27.16
N ARG A 494 -15.57 15.50 25.93
CA ARG A 494 -16.54 15.80 24.84
C ARG A 494 -17.39 14.58 24.50
N LEU A 495 -16.77 13.42 24.33
CA LEU A 495 -17.45 12.18 23.96
C LEU A 495 -18.26 11.61 25.13
N ASN A 496 -17.69 11.53 26.34
CA ASN A 496 -18.31 10.83 27.46
C ASN A 496 -19.33 11.66 28.26
N ARG A 497 -19.28 13.00 28.20
CA ARG A 497 -20.16 13.86 29.02
C ARG A 497 -21.64 13.64 28.77
N GLN A 498 -22.04 13.38 27.52
CA GLN A 498 -23.45 13.13 27.19
C GLN A 498 -23.93 11.84 27.86
N TYR A 499 -23.12 10.78 27.81
CA TYR A 499 -23.44 9.48 28.40
C TYR A 499 -23.45 9.52 29.92
N PHE A 500 -22.56 10.29 30.54
CA PHE A 500 -22.56 10.50 31.98
C PHE A 500 -23.85 11.17 32.46
N LYS A 501 -24.33 12.19 31.74
CA LYS A 501 -25.63 12.81 32.05
C LYS A 501 -26.79 11.84 31.87
N GLU A 502 -26.80 11.08 30.77
CA GLU A 502 -27.83 10.07 30.51
C GLU A 502 -27.85 8.97 31.58
N PHE A 503 -26.68 8.61 32.11
CA PHE A 503 -26.54 7.69 33.24
C PHE A 503 -27.09 8.29 34.54
N GLU A 504 -26.79 9.56 34.84
CA GLU A 504 -27.38 10.28 35.99
C GLU A 504 -28.91 10.41 35.88
N GLU A 505 -29.43 10.50 34.65
CA GLU A 505 -30.87 10.51 34.33
C GLU A 505 -31.53 9.12 34.45
N GLY A 506 -30.78 8.07 34.81
CA GLY A 506 -31.30 6.73 35.09
C GLY A 506 -31.56 5.86 33.85
N LYS A 507 -30.96 6.17 32.70
CA LYS A 507 -31.06 5.31 31.51
C LYS A 507 -30.26 4.00 31.67
N GLU A 508 -30.67 2.99 30.94
CA GLU A 508 -30.08 1.64 30.99
C GLU A 508 -28.59 1.64 30.60
N LEU A 509 -27.76 1.07 31.48
CA LEU A 509 -26.30 1.09 31.36
C LEU A 509 -25.80 0.36 30.10
N GLU A 510 -26.34 -0.83 29.80
CA GLU A 510 -25.91 -1.61 28.62
C GLU A 510 -26.16 -0.85 27.31
N SER A 511 -27.30 -0.17 27.18
CA SER A 511 -27.64 0.66 26.02
C SER A 511 -26.71 1.88 25.88
N ILE A 512 -26.25 2.44 27.01
CA ILE A 512 -25.29 3.55 27.01
C ILE A 512 -23.92 3.05 26.54
N GLU A 513 -23.42 1.94 27.10
CA GLU A 513 -22.12 1.37 26.77
C GLU A 513 -22.02 0.97 25.29
N GLU A 514 -23.06 0.34 24.74
CA GLU A 514 -23.09 -0.01 23.31
C GLU A 514 -23.05 1.23 22.40
N ARG A 515 -23.80 2.28 22.74
CA ARG A 515 -23.80 3.54 21.98
C ARG A 515 -22.47 4.28 22.10
N GLN A 516 -21.90 4.34 23.30
CA GLN A 516 -20.60 4.95 23.54
C GLN A 516 -19.50 4.23 22.78
N LYS A 517 -19.50 2.90 22.82
CA LYS A 517 -18.57 2.08 22.05
C LYS A 517 -18.68 2.38 20.56
N LYS A 518 -19.90 2.37 20.02
CA LYS A 518 -20.15 2.68 18.61
C LYS A 518 -19.72 4.10 18.21
N GLU A 519 -19.97 5.10 19.06
CA GLU A 519 -19.54 6.49 18.80
C GLU A 519 -18.02 6.63 18.89
N SER A 520 -17.36 5.92 19.81
CA SER A 520 -15.90 5.89 19.93
C SER A 520 -15.23 5.21 18.73
N GLU A 521 -15.87 4.18 18.15
CA GLU A 521 -15.41 3.51 16.92
C GLU A 521 -15.50 4.43 15.70
N ASN A 522 -16.49 5.32 15.67
CA ASN A 522 -16.75 6.32 14.62
C ASN A 522 -16.14 7.71 14.91
N THR A 523 -15.38 7.84 15.99
CA THR A 523 -14.63 9.04 16.33
C THR A 523 -13.17 8.86 15.96
N TYR A 524 -12.61 9.81 15.24
CA TYR A 524 -11.20 9.80 14.85
C TYR A 524 -10.47 11.07 15.30
N ILE A 525 -9.19 10.95 15.63
CA ILE A 525 -8.29 12.06 15.95
C ILE A 525 -7.19 12.11 14.90
N LEU A 526 -7.10 13.21 14.17
CA LEU A 526 -6.01 13.47 13.24
C LEU A 526 -4.92 14.26 13.96
N ALA A 527 -3.80 13.61 14.26
CA ALA A 527 -2.62 14.26 14.83
C ALA A 527 -1.84 15.00 13.74
N LEU A 528 -1.51 16.27 14.03
CA LEU A 528 -0.81 17.17 13.13
C LEU A 528 0.34 17.91 13.83
N ASP A 529 1.44 18.12 13.11
CA ASP A 529 2.52 19.03 13.52
C ASP A 529 2.29 20.41 12.88
N GLY A 530 2.66 21.50 13.58
CA GLY A 530 2.40 22.88 13.17
C GLY A 530 3.01 23.34 11.85
N ASP A 531 3.88 22.54 11.23
CA ASP A 531 4.52 22.77 9.93
C ASP A 531 3.97 21.88 8.79
N THR A 532 2.87 21.18 9.03
CA THR A 532 2.27 20.23 8.07
C THR A 532 1.34 20.94 7.08
N ASP A 533 1.49 20.64 5.78
CA ASP A 533 0.55 21.01 4.71
C ASP A 533 -0.07 19.73 4.11
N PHE A 534 -1.40 19.70 4.00
CA PHE A 534 -2.12 18.56 3.44
C PHE A 534 -3.32 18.99 2.59
N GLN A 535 -3.80 18.05 1.76
CA GLN A 535 -5.02 18.20 0.97
C GLN A 535 -6.20 17.45 1.60
N PRO A 536 -7.45 17.91 1.43
CA PRO A 536 -8.63 17.23 1.97
C PRO A 536 -8.74 15.76 1.53
N SER A 537 -8.36 15.46 0.29
CA SER A 537 -8.36 14.09 -0.26
C SER A 537 -7.47 13.14 0.54
N ALA A 538 -6.34 13.61 1.07
CA ALA A 538 -5.44 12.79 1.88
C ALA A 538 -6.12 12.35 3.19
N VAL A 539 -6.82 13.29 3.86
CA VAL A 539 -7.58 12.98 5.08
C VAL A 539 -8.69 11.97 4.80
N MET A 540 -9.42 12.12 3.70
CA MET A 540 -10.48 11.18 3.30
C MET A 540 -9.92 9.77 3.08
N LEU A 541 -8.75 9.64 2.46
CA LEU A 541 -8.10 8.36 2.25
C LEU A 541 -7.73 7.65 3.57
N LEU A 542 -7.35 8.40 4.62
CA LEU A 542 -7.12 7.81 5.95
C LEU A 542 -8.43 7.38 6.60
N ILE A 543 -9.48 8.19 6.51
CA ILE A 543 -10.80 7.87 7.04
C ILE A 543 -11.34 6.59 6.38
N ASP A 544 -11.33 6.54 5.05
CA ASP A 544 -11.75 5.36 4.28
C ASP A 544 -10.97 4.10 4.69
N ARG A 545 -9.68 4.25 5.01
CA ARG A 545 -8.84 3.16 5.49
C ARG A 545 -9.32 2.64 6.84
N LEU A 546 -9.55 3.50 7.83
CA LEU A 546 -10.04 3.08 9.15
C LEU A 546 -11.49 2.56 9.07
N LYS A 547 -12.35 3.13 8.23
CA LYS A 547 -13.70 2.60 8.01
C LYS A 547 -13.69 1.17 7.48
N LEU A 548 -12.77 0.85 6.57
CA LEU A 548 -12.70 -0.46 5.93
C LEU A 548 -12.20 -1.56 6.88
N TYR A 549 -11.38 -1.22 7.89
CA TYR A 549 -10.81 -2.19 8.83
C TYR A 549 -11.08 -1.78 10.28
N PRO A 550 -12.08 -2.39 10.94
CA PRO A 550 -12.42 -2.11 12.34
C PRO A 550 -11.24 -2.31 13.30
N ASP A 551 -10.42 -3.35 13.09
CA ASP A 551 -9.26 -3.70 13.93
C ASP A 551 -8.06 -2.74 13.78
N VAL A 552 -8.13 -1.76 12.86
CA VAL A 552 -7.10 -0.73 12.68
C VAL A 552 -7.35 0.40 13.66
N GLY A 553 -6.39 0.59 14.57
CA GLY A 553 -6.40 1.65 15.57
C GLY A 553 -5.76 2.94 15.08
N ALA A 554 -4.86 2.88 14.10
CA ALA A 554 -4.25 4.07 13.52
C ALA A 554 -3.82 3.85 12.06
N ALA A 555 -3.83 4.91 11.25
CA ALA A 555 -3.22 4.93 9.93
C ALA A 555 -2.45 6.22 9.68
N CYS A 556 -1.26 6.10 9.09
CA CYS A 556 -0.45 7.25 8.69
C CYS A 556 -0.42 7.44 7.17
N GLY A 557 -0.28 8.70 6.76
CA GLY A 557 -0.02 9.06 5.37
C GLY A 557 1.45 8.96 4.99
N ARG A 558 1.73 9.19 3.70
CA ARG A 558 3.09 9.39 3.18
C ARG A 558 3.50 10.84 3.40
N ILE A 559 4.74 11.02 3.85
CA ILE A 559 5.27 12.34 4.22
C ILE A 559 6.33 12.76 3.22
N HIS A 560 6.17 13.96 2.68
CA HIS A 560 7.06 14.56 1.70
C HIS A 560 7.83 15.73 2.34
N PRO A 561 9.17 15.65 2.46
CA PRO A 561 9.94 16.74 3.00
C PRO A 561 10.04 17.92 2.00
N THR A 562 9.79 19.12 2.50
CA THR A 562 9.85 20.38 1.78
C THR A 562 10.94 21.29 2.33
N GLY A 563 11.45 22.19 1.49
CA GLY A 563 12.57 23.08 1.81
C GLY A 563 13.61 23.11 0.69
N THR A 564 14.72 23.80 0.95
CA THR A 564 15.81 24.03 0.01
C THR A 564 17.16 23.61 0.58
N GLY A 565 18.10 23.30 -0.30
CA GLY A 565 19.50 23.01 0.07
C GLY A 565 19.85 21.52 0.19
N PRO A 566 21.15 21.20 0.30
CA PRO A 566 21.66 19.82 0.25
C PRO A 566 21.13 18.91 1.36
N MET A 567 20.92 19.45 2.56
CA MET A 567 20.38 18.68 3.68
C MET A 567 18.92 18.26 3.43
N VAL A 568 18.14 19.08 2.72
CA VAL A 568 16.78 18.72 2.31
C VAL A 568 16.82 17.69 1.17
N TRP A 569 17.77 17.79 0.25
CA TRP A 569 17.96 16.79 -0.81
C TRP A 569 18.25 15.40 -0.24
N TYR A 570 19.17 15.32 0.74
CA TYR A 570 19.43 14.11 1.49
C TYR A 570 18.14 13.50 2.06
N GLN A 571 17.35 14.32 2.77
CA GLN A 571 16.12 13.87 3.42
C GLN A 571 15.01 13.50 2.42
N LYS A 572 14.91 14.18 1.28
CA LYS A 572 13.98 13.81 0.20
C LYS A 572 14.20 12.38 -0.29
N PHE A 573 15.46 12.01 -0.52
CA PHE A 573 15.77 10.65 -0.95
C PHE A 573 15.63 9.65 0.20
N GLU A 574 16.08 9.99 1.40
CA GLU A 574 15.95 9.14 2.59
C GLU A 574 14.48 8.78 2.89
N TYR A 575 13.59 9.78 2.90
CA TYR A 575 12.16 9.56 3.14
C TYR A 575 11.54 8.70 2.05
N ALA A 576 11.91 8.95 0.79
CA ALA A 576 11.44 8.16 -0.34
C ALA A 576 11.84 6.68 -0.20
N VAL A 577 13.12 6.39 0.06
CA VAL A 577 13.61 5.02 0.28
C VAL A 577 12.93 4.37 1.49
N GLY A 578 12.76 5.11 2.58
CA GLY A 578 12.06 4.63 3.78
C GLY A 578 10.60 4.27 3.50
N HIS A 579 9.90 5.06 2.68
CA HIS A 579 8.52 4.80 2.29
C HIS A 579 8.40 3.67 1.25
N TRP A 580 9.26 3.64 0.25
CA TRP A 580 9.24 2.62 -0.82
C TRP A 580 9.59 1.24 -0.30
N LEU A 581 10.60 1.13 0.57
CA LEU A 581 11.13 -0.15 1.02
C LEU A 581 10.68 -0.49 2.43
N GLN A 582 11.11 0.28 3.44
CA GLN A 582 10.95 -0.12 4.84
C GLN A 582 9.48 -0.13 5.28
N LYS A 583 8.76 1.01 5.14
CA LYS A 583 7.35 1.10 5.55
C LYS A 583 6.46 0.15 4.77
N THR A 584 6.76 -0.05 3.48
CA THR A 584 6.03 -0.99 2.64
C THR A 584 6.30 -2.43 3.07
N ALA A 585 7.55 -2.81 3.36
CA ALA A 585 7.90 -4.13 3.90
C ALA A 585 7.21 -4.39 5.25
N GLU A 586 7.32 -3.46 6.21
CA GLU A 586 6.63 -3.53 7.50
C GLU A 586 5.12 -3.77 7.32
N HIS A 587 4.48 -2.98 6.46
CA HIS A 587 3.04 -3.10 6.20
C HIS A 587 2.64 -4.41 5.50
N VAL A 588 3.50 -4.96 4.64
CA VAL A 588 3.26 -6.24 3.94
C VAL A 588 3.44 -7.43 4.88
N PHE A 589 4.49 -7.43 5.71
CA PHE A 589 4.76 -8.52 6.66
C PHE A 589 3.80 -8.51 7.86
N GLY A 590 3.24 -7.36 8.21
CA GLY A 590 2.30 -7.26 9.32
C GLY A 590 1.66 -5.88 9.48
N CYS A 591 2.40 -4.97 10.10
CA CYS A 591 1.97 -3.60 10.42
C CYS A 591 3.17 -2.67 10.46
N VAL A 592 2.91 -1.36 10.35
CA VAL A 592 3.97 -0.37 10.59
C VAL A 592 4.15 -0.13 12.09
N LEU A 593 5.38 0.11 12.53
CA LEU A 593 5.69 0.26 13.96
C LEU A 593 5.47 1.68 14.51
N CYS A 594 5.14 2.64 13.64
CA CYS A 594 4.98 4.03 14.03
C CYS A 594 4.16 4.79 12.99
N SER A 595 3.17 5.53 13.49
CA SER A 595 2.42 6.57 12.82
C SER A 595 2.98 7.93 13.27
N PRO A 596 3.68 8.69 12.39
CA PRO A 596 4.30 9.95 12.76
C PRO A 596 3.26 11.00 13.15
N GLY A 597 3.57 11.85 14.14
CA GLY A 597 2.65 12.86 14.65
C GLY A 597 2.31 14.00 13.67
N CYS A 598 3.02 14.11 12.55
CA CYS A 598 2.76 15.16 11.56
C CYS A 598 1.49 14.92 10.73
N PHE A 599 1.12 13.68 10.41
CA PHE A 599 -0.09 13.38 9.63
C PHE A 599 -0.56 11.93 9.82
N SER A 600 -1.24 11.68 10.94
CA SER A 600 -1.75 10.35 11.29
C SER A 600 -3.13 10.39 11.93
N LEU A 601 -4.01 9.49 11.50
CA LEU A 601 -5.37 9.36 11.98
C LEU A 601 -5.46 8.19 12.98
N PHE A 602 -6.01 8.44 14.16
CA PHE A 602 -6.20 7.48 15.24
C PHE A 602 -7.68 7.27 15.54
N ARG A 603 -8.07 6.02 15.83
CA ARG A 603 -9.43 5.67 16.25
C ARG A 603 -9.62 5.97 17.73
N GLY A 604 -10.73 6.63 18.07
CA GLY A 604 -11.11 6.97 19.44
C GLY A 604 -11.18 5.74 20.34
N ALA A 605 -11.87 4.67 19.90
CA ALA A 605 -11.93 3.40 20.62
C ALA A 605 -10.55 2.80 20.94
N ALA A 606 -9.59 2.91 20.00
CA ALA A 606 -8.24 2.37 20.19
C ALA A 606 -7.42 3.20 21.19
N LEU A 607 -7.61 4.52 21.19
CA LEU A 607 -6.97 5.43 22.14
C LEU A 607 -7.56 5.33 23.55
N MET A 608 -8.86 5.01 23.66
CA MET A 608 -9.59 4.85 24.91
C MET A 608 -9.37 3.48 25.59
N ASP A 609 -8.68 2.56 24.93
CA ASP A 609 -8.34 1.26 25.50
C ASP A 609 -7.56 1.45 26.83
N ASP A 610 -7.97 0.72 27.87
CA ASP A 610 -7.58 0.95 29.26
C ASP A 610 -6.06 1.02 29.46
N ASN A 611 -5.32 0.17 28.76
CA ASN A 611 -3.86 0.11 28.87
C ASN A 611 -3.13 1.11 27.99
N VAL A 612 -3.80 1.74 27.02
CA VAL A 612 -3.21 2.75 26.13
C VAL A 612 -3.19 4.08 26.85
N MET A 613 -4.36 4.65 27.16
CA MET A 613 -4.44 5.98 27.77
C MET A 613 -3.76 6.03 29.15
N LYS A 614 -3.95 4.99 29.97
CA LYS A 614 -3.33 4.91 31.30
C LYS A 614 -1.80 4.89 31.24
N ARG A 615 -1.19 4.12 30.34
CA ARG A 615 0.28 4.07 30.22
C ARG A 615 0.84 5.30 29.51
N TYR A 616 0.11 5.82 28.54
CA TYR A 616 0.53 7.00 27.79
C TYR A 616 0.59 8.27 28.66
N THR A 617 -0.12 8.31 29.79
CA THR A 617 -0.11 9.43 30.74
C THR A 617 0.93 9.33 31.86
N THR A 618 1.62 8.18 31.96
CA THR A 618 2.63 7.93 32.99
C THR A 618 3.82 8.88 32.86
N LYS A 619 4.19 9.57 33.94
CA LYS A 619 5.38 10.41 33.97
C LYS A 619 6.64 9.56 33.84
N ALA A 620 7.61 10.01 33.05
CA ALA A 620 8.93 9.41 33.04
C ALA A 620 9.63 9.64 34.38
N SER A 621 10.05 8.56 35.04
CA SER A 621 10.86 8.57 36.26
C SER A 621 12.24 7.95 36.03
N GLU A 622 12.36 7.02 35.08
CA GLU A 622 13.60 6.32 34.76
C GLU A 622 14.22 6.82 33.43
N ALA A 623 15.54 6.67 33.27
CA ALA A 623 16.26 7.14 32.08
C ALA A 623 15.71 6.55 30.77
N SER A 624 15.39 5.25 30.76
CA SER A 624 14.76 4.56 29.61
C SER A 624 13.41 5.17 29.23
N GLN A 625 12.62 5.59 30.22
CA GLN A 625 11.30 6.18 30.03
C GLN A 625 11.39 7.58 29.42
N TYR A 626 12.42 8.37 29.71
CA TYR A 626 12.62 9.66 29.04
C TYR A 626 12.91 9.49 27.53
N VAL A 627 13.71 8.48 27.17
CA VAL A 627 14.01 8.16 25.76
C VAL A 627 12.77 7.62 25.05
N GLN A 628 12.03 6.71 25.69
CA GLN A 628 10.88 6.08 25.08
C GLN A 628 9.66 7.00 25.03
N TYR A 629 9.31 7.64 26.15
CA TYR A 629 8.04 8.34 26.30
C TYR A 629 8.10 9.78 25.81
N ASP A 630 9.20 10.51 26.09
CA ASP A 630 9.25 11.96 25.87
C ASP A 630 10.02 12.36 24.59
N GLN A 631 11.01 11.57 24.14
CA GLN A 631 11.69 11.79 22.85
C GLN A 631 10.99 11.07 21.68
N GLY A 632 10.06 10.17 21.98
CA GLY A 632 9.50 9.16 21.10
C GLY A 632 7.99 9.00 21.17
N GLU A 633 7.27 10.04 21.57
CA GLU A 633 5.88 9.98 22.01
C GLU A 633 4.93 9.34 20.99
N ASP A 634 5.11 9.64 19.70
CA ASP A 634 4.30 9.10 18.61
C ASP A 634 4.53 7.58 18.45
N ARG A 635 5.80 7.17 18.53
CA ARG A 635 6.19 5.75 18.44
C ARG A 635 5.74 4.99 19.69
N TRP A 636 5.86 5.61 20.87
CA TRP A 636 5.40 5.02 22.12
C TRP A 636 3.90 4.77 22.11
N LEU A 637 3.10 5.74 21.65
CA LEU A 637 1.66 5.55 21.48
C LEU A 637 1.34 4.38 20.55
N CYS A 638 2.06 4.25 19.43
CA CYS A 638 1.90 3.13 18.51
C CYS A 638 2.28 1.79 19.13
N THR A 639 3.37 1.73 19.91
CA THR A 639 3.78 0.52 20.65
C THR A 639 2.68 0.06 21.59
N LEU A 640 2.04 1.00 22.32
CA LEU A 640 0.93 0.70 23.21
C LEU A 640 -0.29 0.14 22.46
N LEU A 641 -0.66 0.74 21.33
CA LEU A 641 -1.75 0.26 20.46
C LEU A 641 -1.47 -1.17 19.97
N LEU A 642 -0.26 -1.41 19.46
CA LEU A 642 0.16 -2.71 18.97
C LEU A 642 0.09 -3.79 20.06
N GLN A 643 0.58 -3.47 21.27
CA GLN A 643 0.52 -4.35 22.45
C GLN A 643 -0.90 -4.67 22.92
N GLN A 644 -1.88 -3.79 22.65
CA GLN A 644 -3.30 -4.04 22.95
C GLN A 644 -4.05 -4.80 21.83
N GLY A 645 -3.41 -5.12 20.71
CA GLY A 645 -4.04 -5.88 19.63
C GLY A 645 -4.49 -5.03 18.44
N TRP A 646 -4.38 -3.70 18.52
CA TRP A 646 -4.72 -2.81 17.42
C TRP A 646 -3.69 -2.86 16.30
N ARG A 647 -4.14 -2.79 15.05
CA ARG A 647 -3.25 -2.67 13.90
C ARG A 647 -2.93 -1.21 13.60
N VAL A 648 -1.68 -0.94 13.25
CA VAL A 648 -1.24 0.35 12.72
C VAL A 648 -0.91 0.18 11.23
N GLU A 649 -1.49 1.04 10.39
CA GLU A 649 -1.38 0.94 8.94
C GLU A 649 -0.70 2.15 8.28
N TYR A 650 -0.18 1.91 7.08
CA TYR A 650 0.40 2.94 6.22
C TYR A 650 -0.41 3.05 4.93
N ASN A 651 -0.94 4.25 4.66
CA ASN A 651 -1.66 4.55 3.43
C ASN A 651 -0.78 5.36 2.47
N ALA A 652 -0.15 4.64 1.55
CA ALA A 652 0.82 5.21 0.62
C ALA A 652 0.26 6.26 -0.35
N ALA A 653 -1.06 6.43 -0.52
CA ALA A 653 -1.60 7.49 -1.39
C ALA A 653 -2.14 8.70 -0.62
N SER A 654 -2.04 8.67 0.70
CA SER A 654 -2.45 9.77 1.55
C SER A 654 -1.26 10.68 1.78
N ASP A 655 -1.00 11.60 0.85
CA ASP A 655 0.19 12.46 0.87
C ASP A 655 0.02 13.70 1.75
N ALA A 656 1.05 14.02 2.53
CA ALA A 656 1.20 15.27 3.27
C ALA A 656 2.64 15.78 3.20
N TYR A 657 2.84 17.06 3.46
CA TYR A 657 4.12 17.76 3.31
C TYR A 657 4.56 18.37 4.64
N THR A 658 5.84 18.24 4.98
CA THR A 658 6.43 18.78 6.23
C THR A 658 7.70 19.56 5.90
N LYS A 659 8.13 20.48 6.76
CA LYS A 659 9.36 21.25 6.54
C LYS A 659 10.54 20.50 7.14
N ALA A 660 11.48 20.12 6.28
CA ALA A 660 12.67 19.41 6.73
C ALA A 660 13.73 20.38 7.29
N PRO A 661 14.54 19.95 8.28
CA PRO A 661 15.74 20.66 8.70
C PRO A 661 16.62 21.06 7.51
N GLN A 662 16.98 22.33 7.42
CA GLN A 662 17.84 22.85 6.35
C GLN A 662 19.31 22.90 6.77
N GLU A 663 19.56 23.08 8.07
CA GLU A 663 20.90 23.18 8.63
C GLU A 663 21.40 21.83 9.16
N PHE A 664 22.70 21.57 9.04
CA PHE A 664 23.32 20.33 9.51
C PHE A 664 23.13 20.09 11.01
N LYS A 665 23.26 21.17 11.80
CA LYS A 665 23.05 21.13 13.26
C LYS A 665 21.61 20.77 13.63
N GLU A 666 20.64 21.36 12.93
CA GLU A 666 19.22 21.10 13.16
C GLU A 666 18.88 19.64 12.83
N PHE A 667 19.40 19.12 11.72
CA PHE A 667 19.26 17.72 11.33
C PHE A 667 19.83 16.75 12.38
N TYR A 668 21.07 16.96 12.83
CA TYR A 668 21.69 16.11 13.86
C TYR A 668 20.91 16.12 15.17
N ASN A 669 20.45 17.29 15.61
CA ASN A 669 19.64 17.42 16.83
C ASN A 669 18.28 16.73 16.73
N GLN A 670 17.64 16.77 15.55
CA GLN A 670 16.39 16.03 15.33
C GLN A 670 16.62 14.51 15.44
N ARG A 671 17.67 14.01 14.79
CA ARG A 671 17.96 12.57 14.72
C ARG A 671 18.50 11.98 16.03
N ARG A 672 19.14 12.80 16.85
CA ARG A 672 19.49 12.47 18.24
C ARG A 672 18.29 11.93 19.03
N ARG A 673 17.08 12.44 18.79
CA ARG A 673 15.86 11.97 19.46
C ARG A 673 15.29 10.72 18.81
N TRP A 674 15.21 10.73 17.47
CA TRP A 674 14.52 9.67 16.72
C TRP A 674 15.23 8.32 16.77
N GLY A 675 16.57 8.32 16.70
CA GLY A 675 17.37 7.08 16.68
C GLY A 675 17.20 6.26 17.97
N PRO A 676 17.60 6.81 19.14
CA PRO A 676 17.47 6.13 20.43
C PRO A 676 16.03 5.73 20.77
N SER A 677 15.05 6.60 20.51
CA SER A 677 13.64 6.29 20.71
C SER A 677 13.17 5.09 19.85
N THR A 678 13.61 5.03 18.60
CA THR A 678 13.29 3.91 17.70
C THR A 678 13.88 2.60 18.24
N LEU A 679 15.13 2.64 18.69
CA LEU A 679 15.79 1.49 19.31
C LEU A 679 15.02 1.02 20.56
N ALA A 680 14.73 1.93 21.49
CA ALA A 680 14.05 1.61 22.75
C ALA A 680 12.66 0.99 22.54
N ASN A 681 11.83 1.59 21.68
CA ASN A 681 10.48 1.10 21.42
C ASN A 681 10.47 -0.26 20.70
N THR A 682 11.38 -0.48 19.76
CA THR A 682 11.44 -1.77 19.07
C THR A 682 11.96 -2.86 20.00
N ILE A 683 12.90 -2.57 20.91
CA ILE A 683 13.33 -3.52 21.95
C ILE A 683 12.17 -3.88 22.88
N ASP A 684 11.38 -2.90 23.33
CA ASP A 684 10.20 -3.14 24.17
C ASP A 684 9.15 -4.02 23.46
N LEU A 685 8.89 -3.74 22.18
CA LEU A 685 7.98 -4.55 21.37
C LEU A 685 8.50 -5.98 21.16
N LEU A 686 9.80 -6.16 20.92
CA LEU A 686 10.41 -7.48 20.76
C LEU A 686 10.42 -8.26 22.09
N GLY A 687 10.70 -7.60 23.22
CA GLY A 687 10.66 -8.19 24.55
C GLY A 687 9.26 -8.68 24.94
N SER A 688 8.22 -7.93 24.53
CA SER A 688 6.81 -8.31 24.69
C SER A 688 6.23 -9.06 23.48
N GLY A 689 7.08 -9.47 22.52
CA GLY A 689 6.65 -9.93 21.20
C GLY A 689 5.80 -11.20 21.23
N ALA A 690 6.12 -12.15 22.12
CA ALA A 690 5.37 -13.40 22.25
C ALA A 690 3.93 -13.16 22.73
N LEU A 691 3.75 -12.32 23.75
CA LEU A 691 2.43 -11.93 24.26
C LEU A 691 1.67 -11.08 23.24
N THR A 692 2.37 -10.14 22.60
CA THR A 692 1.78 -9.26 21.59
C THR A 692 1.31 -10.05 20.37
N SER A 693 2.04 -11.08 19.95
CA SER A 693 1.64 -11.96 18.84
C SER A 693 0.38 -12.78 19.12
N GLN A 694 0.10 -13.10 20.39
CA GLN A 694 -1.14 -13.77 20.78
C GLN A 694 -2.35 -12.83 20.72
N LYS A 695 -2.16 -11.54 21.02
CA LYS A 695 -3.23 -10.53 21.01
C LYS A 695 -3.43 -9.86 19.65
N ASN A 696 -2.36 -9.67 18.89
CA ASN A 696 -2.36 -8.92 17.64
C ASN A 696 -2.02 -9.84 16.46
N SER A 697 -3.01 -10.14 15.63
CA SER A 697 -2.81 -10.98 14.43
C SER A 697 -1.86 -10.37 13.41
N SER A 698 -1.60 -9.06 13.48
CA SER A 698 -0.65 -8.36 12.59
C SER A 698 0.80 -8.61 12.99
N ILE A 699 1.06 -8.97 14.25
CA ILE A 699 2.40 -9.26 14.76
C ILE A 699 2.60 -10.78 14.76
N SER A 700 3.02 -11.29 13.60
CA SER A 700 3.29 -12.72 13.42
C SER A 700 4.72 -13.10 13.84
N LYS A 701 5.00 -14.39 14.07
CA LYS A 701 6.38 -14.86 14.34
C LYS A 701 7.36 -14.48 13.21
N PRO A 702 7.02 -14.59 11.91
CA PRO A 702 7.88 -14.09 10.83
C PRO A 702 8.10 -12.58 10.88
N PHE A 703 7.09 -11.80 11.26
CA PHE A 703 7.24 -10.35 11.44
C PHE A 703 8.21 -10.03 12.58
N LEU A 704 8.11 -10.74 13.72
CA LEU A 704 9.07 -10.60 14.82
C LEU A 704 10.49 -10.96 14.38
N LEU A 705 10.68 -12.04 13.61
CA LEU A 705 11.98 -12.41 13.06
C LEU A 705 12.53 -11.31 12.14
N TYR A 706 11.71 -10.75 11.26
CA TYR A 706 12.08 -9.61 10.42
C TYR A 706 12.56 -8.41 11.27
N GLN A 707 11.83 -8.08 12.34
CA GLN A 707 12.21 -6.98 13.23
C GLN A 707 13.51 -7.27 14.01
N ILE A 708 13.74 -8.52 14.43
CA ILE A 708 15.02 -8.94 15.04
C ILE A 708 16.18 -8.77 14.05
N ILE A 709 16.01 -9.22 12.81
CA ILE A 709 17.04 -9.08 11.77
C ILE A 709 17.29 -7.61 11.46
N SER A 710 16.23 -6.80 11.32
CA SER A 710 16.34 -5.36 11.09
C SER A 710 17.04 -4.64 12.24
N MET A 711 16.77 -5.04 13.48
CA MET A 711 17.44 -4.52 14.66
C MET A 711 18.92 -4.88 14.67
N ALA A 712 19.26 -6.15 14.45
CA ALA A 712 20.63 -6.62 14.35
C ALA A 712 21.40 -5.89 13.24
N ALA A 713 20.80 -5.72 12.06
CA ALA A 713 21.39 -4.96 10.97
C ALA A 713 21.65 -3.49 11.34
N SER A 714 20.74 -2.85 12.07
CA SER A 714 20.90 -1.46 12.54
C SER A 714 22.07 -1.32 13.53
N ILE A 715 22.24 -2.30 14.44
CA ILE A 715 23.34 -2.35 15.40
C ILE A 715 24.69 -2.60 14.69
N LEU A 716 24.71 -3.45 13.67
CA LEU A 716 25.90 -3.76 12.88
C LEU A 716 26.27 -2.66 11.87
N GLY A 717 25.35 -1.75 11.56
CA GLY A 717 25.51 -0.67 10.57
C GLY A 717 26.83 0.09 10.65
N PRO A 718 27.21 0.66 11.83
CA PRO A 718 28.49 1.35 12.00
C PRO A 718 29.71 0.52 11.58
N ALA A 719 29.73 -0.78 11.91
CA ALA A 719 30.83 -1.66 11.55
C ALA A 719 30.89 -1.91 10.03
N SER A 720 29.75 -2.10 9.38
CA SER A 720 29.66 -2.21 7.92
C SER A 720 30.16 -0.95 7.21
N ILE A 721 29.90 0.24 7.76
CA ILE A 721 30.42 1.50 7.22
C ILE A 721 31.94 1.61 7.40
N CYS A 722 32.49 1.21 8.55
CA CYS A 722 33.95 1.16 8.74
C CYS A 722 34.63 0.23 7.73
N LEU A 723 34.04 -0.95 7.46
CA LEU A 723 34.53 -1.87 6.42
C LEU A 723 34.44 -1.26 5.02
N MET A 724 33.37 -0.52 4.71
CA MET A 724 33.21 0.19 3.44
C MET A 724 34.28 1.30 3.27
N ILE A 725 34.57 2.05 4.34
CA ILE A 725 35.63 3.07 4.37
C ILE A 725 37.00 2.40 4.16
N ALA A 726 37.28 1.30 4.86
CA ALA A 726 38.51 0.53 4.68
C ALA A 726 38.65 0.00 3.23
N GLY A 727 37.57 -0.57 2.68
CA GLY A 727 37.54 -1.01 1.28
C GLY A 727 37.78 0.13 0.29
N SER A 728 37.28 1.33 0.60
CA SER A 728 37.55 2.54 -0.19
C SER A 728 39.03 2.92 -0.14
N PHE A 729 39.70 2.81 1.01
CA PHE A 729 41.13 3.08 1.13
C PHE A 729 41.99 2.06 0.35
N VAL A 730 41.69 0.76 0.48
CA VAL A 730 42.35 -0.29 -0.31
C VAL A 730 42.20 0.00 -1.80
N PHE A 731 41.00 0.38 -2.22
CA PHE A 731 40.69 0.54 -3.63
C PHE A 731 41.24 1.83 -4.27
N ILE A 732 41.17 2.96 -3.57
CA ILE A 732 41.60 4.27 -4.10
C ILE A 732 43.11 4.44 -3.99
N PHE A 733 43.69 4.03 -2.85
CA PHE A 733 45.08 4.30 -2.52
C PHE A 733 45.97 3.05 -2.62
N ASN A 734 45.43 1.91 -3.04
CA ASN A 734 46.14 0.62 -3.15
C ASN A 734 46.86 0.24 -1.84
N MET A 735 46.23 0.51 -0.70
CA MET A 735 46.79 0.28 0.63
C MET A 735 46.62 -1.18 1.07
N ASP A 736 47.53 -1.65 1.93
CA ASP A 736 47.36 -2.93 2.60
C ASP A 736 46.04 -2.97 3.39
N VAL A 737 45.36 -4.12 3.35
CA VAL A 737 44.03 -4.32 3.94
C VAL A 737 44.03 -4.02 5.45
N ASN A 738 45.09 -4.39 6.18
CA ASN A 738 45.15 -4.18 7.62
C ASN A 738 45.32 -2.69 7.95
N VAL A 739 46.16 -1.98 7.20
CA VAL A 739 46.37 -0.53 7.37
C VAL A 739 45.10 0.24 7.03
N ALA A 740 44.42 -0.13 5.94
CA ALA A 740 43.15 0.45 5.55
C ALA A 740 42.04 0.22 6.59
N LEU A 741 42.00 -0.96 7.21
CA LEU A 741 41.06 -1.27 8.30
C LEU A 741 41.32 -0.41 9.54
N ILE A 742 42.58 -0.24 9.93
CA ILE A 742 42.96 0.64 11.04
C ILE A 742 42.50 2.08 10.75
N LEU A 743 42.74 2.60 9.54
CA LEU A 743 42.29 3.94 9.14
C LEU A 743 40.77 4.07 9.05
N GLY A 744 40.04 2.98 8.78
CA GLY A 744 38.59 2.95 8.82
C GLY A 744 38.00 3.04 10.22
N ILE A 745 38.68 2.50 11.24
CA ILE A 745 38.16 2.35 12.61
C ILE A 745 38.66 3.45 13.56
N VAL A 746 39.92 3.90 13.41
CA VAL A 746 40.54 4.84 14.36
C VAL A 746 39.81 6.19 14.41
N PRO A 747 39.52 6.89 13.29
CA PRO A 747 38.86 8.20 13.37
C PRO A 747 37.46 8.15 14.01
N PRO A 748 36.56 7.20 13.67
CA PRO A 748 35.29 7.04 14.37
C PRO A 748 35.45 6.74 15.87
N THR A 749 36.45 5.95 16.25
CA THR A 749 36.74 5.64 17.66
C THR A 749 37.21 6.87 18.42
N VAL A 750 38.08 7.69 17.81
CA VAL A 750 38.48 8.98 18.39
C VAL A 750 37.27 9.90 18.54
N PHE A 751 36.43 9.99 17.51
CA PHE A 751 35.20 10.78 17.57
C PHE A 751 34.26 10.33 18.71
N LEU A 752 34.09 9.01 18.90
CA LEU A 752 33.33 8.44 20.03
C LEU A 752 33.90 8.90 21.37
N ILE A 753 35.21 8.79 21.58
CA ILE A 753 35.88 9.22 22.83
C ILE A 753 35.69 10.73 23.05
N LEU A 754 35.83 11.54 21.99
CA LEU A 754 35.62 12.98 22.06
C LEU A 754 34.16 13.35 22.39
N CYS A 755 33.18 12.59 21.90
CA CYS A 755 31.77 12.81 22.22
C CYS A 755 31.47 12.67 23.71
N PHE A 756 32.20 11.83 24.45
CA PHE A 756 32.04 11.72 25.90
C PHE A 756 32.64 12.90 26.70
N LYS A 757 33.52 13.69 26.08
CA LYS A 757 34.26 14.78 26.77
C LYS A 757 33.82 16.17 26.35
N LEU A 758 33.36 16.34 25.12
CA LEU A 758 33.07 17.65 24.53
C LEU A 758 31.60 18.04 24.67
N LYS A 759 31.29 19.34 24.51
CA LYS A 759 29.91 19.84 24.45
C LYS A 759 29.26 19.45 23.11
N SER A 760 27.94 19.25 23.13
CA SER A 760 27.15 18.80 21.98
C SER A 760 27.38 19.63 20.71
N ASP A 761 27.48 20.96 20.82
CA ASP A 761 27.73 21.84 19.67
C ASP A 761 29.10 21.61 19.03
N THR A 762 30.14 21.42 19.84
CA THR A 762 31.49 21.11 19.35
C THR A 762 31.54 19.73 18.67
N GLN A 763 30.81 18.75 19.21
CA GLN A 763 30.70 17.43 18.61
C GLN A 763 30.07 17.49 17.22
N ILE A 764 29.00 18.28 17.04
CA ILE A 764 28.36 18.48 15.73
C ILE A 764 29.33 19.15 14.75
N THR A 765 30.12 20.14 15.20
CA THR A 765 31.14 20.77 14.35
C THR A 765 32.20 19.77 13.88
N ILE A 766 32.70 18.92 14.79
CA ILE A 766 33.66 17.85 14.43
C ILE A 766 33.01 16.87 13.45
N ALA A 767 31.77 16.46 13.72
CA ALA A 767 31.02 15.57 12.83
C ALA A 767 30.83 16.18 11.44
N ALA A 768 30.59 17.49 11.35
CA ALA A 768 30.47 18.20 10.07
C ALA A 768 31.79 18.16 9.28
N ILE A 769 32.93 18.45 9.93
CA ILE A 769 34.25 18.40 9.30
C ILE A 769 34.55 16.97 8.81
N MET A 770 34.35 15.96 9.66
CA MET A 770 34.54 14.56 9.29
C MET A 770 33.60 14.11 8.17
N SER A 771 32.35 14.61 8.15
CA SER A 771 31.38 14.30 7.10
C SER A 771 31.84 14.83 5.74
N VAL A 772 32.46 16.01 5.69
CA VAL A 772 33.05 16.56 4.46
C VAL A 772 34.22 15.69 3.99
N LEU A 773 35.12 15.30 4.89
CA LEU A 773 36.25 14.42 4.55
C LEU A 773 35.78 13.05 4.02
N TYR A 774 34.79 12.45 4.67
CA TYR A 774 34.21 11.19 4.20
C TYR A 774 33.43 11.35 2.90
N ALA A 775 32.77 12.48 2.65
CA ALA A 775 32.11 12.72 1.37
C ALA A 775 33.14 12.73 0.23
N PHE A 776 34.31 13.35 0.40
CA PHE A 776 35.40 13.28 -0.60
C PHE A 776 35.90 11.85 -0.84
N LEU A 777 36.06 11.06 0.22
CA LEU A 777 36.41 9.64 0.10
C LEU A 777 35.35 8.89 -0.72
N MET A 778 34.06 9.10 -0.41
CA MET A 778 32.95 8.47 -1.12
C MET A 778 32.87 8.88 -2.59
N VAL A 779 33.16 10.15 -2.93
CA VAL A 779 33.27 10.59 -4.34
C VAL A 779 34.37 9.80 -5.05
N GLY A 780 35.54 9.65 -4.42
CA GLY A 780 36.65 8.85 -4.95
C GLY A 780 36.24 7.39 -5.20
N THR A 781 35.50 6.79 -4.26
CA THR A 781 35.00 5.41 -4.39
C THR A 781 34.04 5.27 -5.57
N VAL A 782 33.08 6.19 -5.71
CA VAL A 782 32.11 6.18 -6.82
C VAL A 782 32.80 6.34 -8.17
N LEU A 783 33.71 7.32 -8.30
CA LEU A 783 34.45 7.56 -9.55
C LEU A 783 35.34 6.37 -9.92
N SER A 784 36.02 5.78 -8.95
CA SER A 784 36.89 4.62 -9.18
C SER A 784 36.08 3.38 -9.59
N ILE A 785 34.86 3.19 -9.07
CA ILE A 785 33.96 2.12 -9.53
C ILE A 785 33.56 2.34 -11.00
N ILE A 786 33.19 3.57 -11.38
CA ILE A 786 32.83 3.91 -12.76
C ILE A 786 34.02 3.67 -13.71
N GLY A 787 35.23 4.08 -13.31
CA GLY A 787 36.45 3.86 -14.08
C GLY A 787 36.78 2.37 -14.28
N ASN A 788 36.53 1.54 -13.27
CA ASN A 788 36.86 0.11 -13.28
C ASN A 788 35.81 -0.80 -13.92
N VAL A 789 34.60 -0.31 -14.24
CA VAL A 789 33.67 -1.02 -15.15
C VAL A 789 34.32 -1.28 -16.52
N ARG A 790 35.30 -0.45 -16.93
CA ARG A 790 36.12 -0.69 -18.14
C ARG A 790 37.20 -1.77 -17.98
N GLN A 791 37.56 -2.19 -16.76
CA GLN A 791 38.68 -3.10 -16.47
C GLN A 791 38.25 -4.47 -15.90
N GLN A 792 36.96 -4.84 -15.98
CA GLN A 792 36.37 -6.11 -15.50
C GLN A 792 36.51 -6.43 -14.00
N THR A 793 36.82 -5.45 -13.14
CA THR A 793 36.96 -5.64 -11.68
C THR A 793 35.63 -5.60 -10.90
N PHE A 794 34.48 -5.66 -11.59
CA PHE A 794 33.14 -5.59 -10.99
C PHE A 794 32.82 -6.74 -10.02
N MET A 795 33.59 -7.84 -10.08
CA MET A 795 33.41 -9.03 -9.24
C MET A 795 33.96 -8.89 -7.81
N THR A 796 34.55 -7.74 -7.43
CA THR A 796 34.93 -7.54 -6.02
C THR A 796 33.68 -7.46 -5.14
N PRO A 797 33.70 -8.03 -3.91
CA PRO A 797 32.55 -7.99 -3.01
C PRO A 797 32.00 -6.58 -2.77
N SER A 798 32.89 -5.58 -2.61
CA SER A 798 32.51 -4.18 -2.42
C SER A 798 31.88 -3.55 -3.67
N GLY A 799 32.39 -3.88 -4.87
CA GLY A 799 31.83 -3.44 -6.14
C GLY A 799 30.44 -4.03 -6.40
N LEU A 800 30.28 -5.34 -6.22
CA LEU A 800 28.99 -6.03 -6.34
C LEU A 800 27.96 -5.48 -5.35
N PHE A 801 28.37 -5.20 -4.11
CA PHE A 801 27.49 -4.61 -3.09
C PHE A 801 27.00 -3.21 -3.49
N LEU A 802 27.90 -2.31 -3.93
CA LEU A 802 27.52 -0.95 -4.28
C LEU A 802 26.69 -0.90 -5.56
N ILE A 803 27.07 -1.66 -6.60
CA ILE A 803 26.29 -1.81 -7.83
C ILE A 803 24.91 -2.41 -7.49
N GLY A 804 24.85 -3.42 -6.64
CA GLY A 804 23.61 -4.05 -6.20
C GLY A 804 22.68 -3.07 -5.47
N ILE A 805 23.19 -2.24 -4.56
CA ILE A 805 22.39 -1.20 -3.89
C ILE A 805 21.89 -0.15 -4.88
N VAL A 806 22.75 0.34 -5.78
CA VAL A 806 22.35 1.33 -6.79
C VAL A 806 21.27 0.74 -7.71
N ALA A 807 21.46 -0.50 -8.19
CA ALA A 807 20.47 -1.19 -9.00
C ALA A 807 19.14 -1.38 -8.24
N MET A 808 19.20 -1.76 -6.96
CA MET A 808 18.01 -1.89 -6.11
C MET A 808 17.24 -0.57 -6.02
N TYR A 809 17.91 0.55 -5.75
CA TYR A 809 17.24 1.85 -5.67
C TYR A 809 16.73 2.35 -7.02
N LEU A 810 17.46 2.13 -8.11
CA LEU A 810 17.00 2.49 -9.46
C LEU A 810 15.77 1.69 -9.89
N ILE A 811 15.77 0.38 -9.65
CA ILE A 811 14.60 -0.48 -9.91
C ILE A 811 13.43 -0.04 -9.03
N THR A 812 13.67 0.21 -7.74
CA THR A 812 12.63 0.66 -6.81
C THR A 812 12.04 2.00 -7.24
N ALA A 813 12.86 2.96 -7.65
CA ALA A 813 12.40 4.24 -8.16
C ALA A 813 11.63 4.10 -9.48
N ALA A 814 12.05 3.21 -10.38
CA ALA A 814 11.34 2.93 -11.64
C ALA A 814 9.92 2.36 -11.38
N LEU A 815 9.74 1.62 -10.28
CA LEU A 815 8.43 1.15 -9.82
C LEU A 815 7.57 2.27 -9.19
N HIS A 816 8.12 3.48 -8.98
CA HIS A 816 7.43 4.66 -8.46
C HIS A 816 7.56 5.85 -9.43
N PRO A 817 6.88 5.83 -10.61
CA PRO A 817 7.11 6.81 -11.68
C PRO A 817 6.89 8.28 -11.27
N GLN A 818 5.95 8.55 -10.35
CA GLN A 818 5.67 9.90 -9.85
C GLN A 818 6.82 10.50 -9.03
N GLU A 819 7.68 9.66 -8.45
CA GLU A 819 8.77 10.05 -7.57
C GLU A 819 10.13 9.66 -8.15
N PHE A 820 10.19 9.19 -9.40
CA PHE A 820 11.43 8.80 -10.07
C PHE A 820 12.47 9.94 -10.08
N SER A 821 12.01 11.19 -10.15
CA SER A 821 12.87 12.38 -10.09
C SER A 821 13.68 12.49 -8.78
N LEU A 822 13.26 11.84 -7.69
CA LEU A 822 13.98 11.87 -6.41
C LEU A 822 15.31 11.13 -6.48
N VAL A 823 15.52 10.24 -7.46
CA VAL A 823 16.80 9.55 -7.70
C VAL A 823 17.96 10.53 -7.86
N ILE A 824 17.71 11.73 -8.41
CA ILE A 824 18.72 12.78 -8.56
C ILE A 824 19.33 13.15 -7.20
N TYR A 825 18.52 13.16 -6.14
CA TYR A 825 18.99 13.45 -4.79
C TYR A 825 19.71 12.26 -4.13
N GLY A 826 19.60 11.06 -4.70
CA GLY A 826 20.26 9.85 -4.22
C GLY A 826 21.78 9.97 -4.19
N LEU A 827 22.39 10.76 -5.09
CA LEU A 827 23.83 10.99 -5.07
C LEU A 827 24.29 11.64 -3.76
N VAL A 828 23.60 12.68 -3.30
CA VAL A 828 23.90 13.34 -2.02
C VAL A 828 23.73 12.37 -0.86
N TYR A 829 22.70 11.54 -0.91
CA TYR A 829 22.46 10.50 0.08
C TYR A 829 23.62 9.50 0.18
N PHE A 830 24.12 8.99 -0.95
CA PHE A 830 25.27 8.07 -1.00
C PHE A 830 26.55 8.69 -0.44
N LEU A 831 26.84 9.95 -0.79
CA LEU A 831 28.02 10.66 -0.28
C LEU A 831 27.97 10.86 1.24
N CYS A 832 26.77 11.01 1.80
CA CYS A 832 26.55 11.23 3.23
C CYS A 832 26.35 9.93 4.02
N ILE A 833 26.54 8.74 3.46
CA ILE A 833 26.38 7.46 4.19
C ILE A 833 27.22 7.42 5.47
N PRO A 834 28.54 7.73 5.45
CA PRO A 834 29.34 7.74 6.69
C PRO A 834 28.86 8.76 7.73
N SER A 835 28.31 9.89 7.28
CA SER A 835 27.73 10.90 8.16
C SER A 835 26.48 10.37 8.87
N GLY A 836 25.50 9.87 8.11
CA GLY A 836 24.20 9.45 8.62
C GLY A 836 24.20 8.11 9.37
N TYR A 837 25.06 7.16 8.99
CA TYR A 837 25.04 5.79 9.53
C TYR A 837 26.20 5.45 10.47
N LEU A 838 27.16 6.35 10.67
CA LEU A 838 28.27 6.14 11.60
C LEU A 838 28.40 7.31 12.57
N LEU A 839 28.71 8.52 12.08
CA LEU A 839 28.91 9.69 12.94
C LEU A 839 27.63 10.09 13.69
N LEU A 840 26.50 10.10 13.00
CA LEU A 840 25.21 10.45 13.59
C LEU A 840 24.76 9.43 14.65
N ILE A 841 25.03 8.14 14.44
CA ILE A 841 24.70 7.09 15.42
C ILE A 841 25.54 7.28 16.69
N ILE A 842 26.85 7.49 16.55
CA ILE A 842 27.75 7.80 17.67
C ILE A 842 27.24 9.01 18.45
N TYR A 843 26.97 10.12 17.76
CA TYR A 843 26.46 11.34 18.37
C TYR A 843 25.13 11.10 19.10
N SER A 844 24.19 10.40 18.47
CA SER A 844 22.85 10.18 19.01
C SER A 844 22.85 9.33 20.28
N ILE A 845 23.65 8.26 20.31
CA ILE A 845 23.75 7.35 21.46
C ILE A 845 24.48 8.03 22.63
N VAL A 846 25.58 8.75 22.37
CA VAL A 846 26.34 9.41 23.45
C VAL A 846 25.54 10.55 24.10
N ASN A 847 24.68 11.24 23.33
CA ASN A 847 23.89 12.36 23.82
C ASN A 847 22.45 11.99 24.23
N MET A 848 22.18 10.74 24.64
CA MET A 848 20.85 10.33 25.11
C MET A 848 20.39 11.11 26.36
N ASN A 849 21.31 11.62 27.15
CA ASN A 849 21.03 12.48 28.31
C ASN A 849 20.45 13.85 27.90
N ASN A 850 20.61 14.27 26.64
CA ASN A 850 20.11 15.53 26.16
C ASN A 850 18.66 15.41 25.66
N VAL A 851 17.72 15.77 26.54
CA VAL A 851 16.27 15.75 26.29
C VAL A 851 15.72 17.06 25.70
N THR A 852 16.58 17.96 25.22
CA THR A 852 16.13 19.17 24.54
C THR A 852 15.54 18.87 23.16
N TRP A 853 14.71 19.78 22.66
CA TRP A 853 14.07 19.63 21.36
C TRP A 853 15.03 19.98 20.20
N GLY A 854 15.97 20.90 20.45
CA GLY A 854 17.19 21.10 19.67
C GLY A 854 17.06 21.77 18.29
N THR A 855 15.84 22.00 17.78
CA THR A 855 15.61 22.68 16.49
C THR A 855 15.20 24.16 16.62
N ARG A 856 14.66 24.60 17.78
CA ARG A 856 14.02 25.92 17.92
C ARG A 856 14.32 26.69 19.23
N GLU A 857 15.25 26.20 20.05
CA GLU A 857 15.54 26.74 21.40
C GLU A 857 16.52 27.94 21.42
N SER A 858 17.31 28.16 20.36
CA SER A 858 18.19 29.32 20.25
C SER A 858 17.44 30.48 19.58
N GLY A 859 16.87 31.36 20.40
CA GLY A 859 16.20 32.59 19.94
C GLY A 859 17.15 33.47 19.12
N SER A 860 16.79 33.75 17.87
CA SER A 860 17.41 34.82 17.10
C SER A 860 16.36 35.89 16.81
N LYS A 861 16.65 37.09 17.33
CA LYS A 861 15.94 38.37 17.17
C LYS A 861 15.82 38.87 15.71
N ALA A 862 15.97 37.99 14.72
CA ALA A 862 15.94 38.31 13.29
C ALA A 862 14.52 38.31 12.68
N LYS A 863 13.48 37.91 13.44
CA LYS A 863 12.15 37.61 12.90
C LYS A 863 11.26 38.84 12.61
N ALA A 864 11.44 39.97 13.30
CA ALA A 864 10.58 41.15 13.08
C ALA A 864 10.82 41.84 11.72
N THR A 865 12.07 41.87 11.24
CA THR A 865 12.44 42.53 9.97
C THR A 865 12.05 41.72 8.75
N ALA A 866 12.09 40.38 8.85
CA ALA A 866 11.68 39.48 7.77
C ALA A 866 10.17 39.55 7.51
N VAL A 867 9.35 39.57 8.56
CA VAL A 867 7.87 39.69 8.45
C VAL A 867 7.48 41.00 7.75
N ASN A 868 8.11 42.13 8.09
CA ASN A 868 7.84 43.41 7.43
C ASN A 868 8.32 43.46 5.96
N THR A 869 9.46 42.82 5.66
CA THR A 869 9.99 42.76 4.28
C THR A 869 9.13 41.83 3.39
N ILE A 870 8.58 40.77 3.98
CA ILE A 870 7.70 39.80 3.31
C ILE A 870 6.31 40.40 3.08
N LYS A 871 5.76 41.15 4.04
CA LYS A 871 4.53 41.93 3.85
C LYS A 871 4.63 42.83 2.61
N LYS A 872 5.80 43.44 2.41
CA LYS A 872 6.13 44.27 1.23
C LYS A 872 6.24 43.45 -0.08
N LYS A 873 6.84 42.25 -0.04
CA LYS A 873 6.94 41.37 -1.23
C LYS A 873 5.61 40.75 -1.64
N PHE A 874 4.77 40.36 -0.68
CA PHE A 874 3.45 39.75 -0.96
C PHE A 874 2.48 40.80 -1.53
N MET A 875 2.48 42.02 -0.99
CA MET A 875 1.75 43.16 -1.57
C MET A 875 2.22 43.46 -3.00
N ASN A 876 3.53 43.36 -3.27
CA ASN A 876 4.08 43.60 -4.61
C ASN A 876 3.77 42.46 -5.61
N ALA A 877 3.68 41.20 -5.16
CA ALA A 877 3.38 40.05 -6.02
C ALA A 877 1.91 40.01 -6.49
N ILE A 878 0.99 40.51 -5.67
CA ILE A 878 -0.43 40.69 -6.04
C ILE A 878 -0.58 41.86 -7.04
N CYS A 879 0.36 42.81 -7.03
CA CYS A 879 0.36 44.00 -7.89
C CYS A 879 1.07 43.81 -9.25
N TRP A 880 1.43 42.60 -9.67
CA TRP A 880 2.12 42.37 -10.96
C TRP A 880 1.18 42.21 -12.18
N LYS A 881 -0.11 42.52 -12.02
CA LYS A 881 -1.12 42.50 -13.10
C LYS A 881 -1.79 43.85 -13.40
N CYS A 882 -1.23 44.99 -12.94
CA CYS A 882 -1.68 46.33 -13.38
C CYS A 882 -0.52 47.19 -13.89
N PRO A 883 -0.61 47.78 -15.09
CA PRO A 883 0.38 48.72 -15.61
C PRO A 883 0.13 50.15 -15.08
N CYS A 884 0.03 50.33 -13.76
CA CYS A 884 -0.52 51.57 -13.22
C CYS A 884 0.15 52.10 -11.93
N LEU A 885 1.48 51.96 -11.78
CA LEU A 885 2.21 52.59 -10.67
C LEU A 885 3.54 53.22 -11.12
N GLU A 886 3.43 54.19 -12.03
CA GLU A 886 4.33 55.35 -12.03
C GLU A 886 3.63 56.51 -11.32
N SER A 887 3.74 56.57 -10.00
CA SER A 887 3.88 57.85 -9.32
C SER A 887 4.52 57.61 -7.95
N LYS A 888 5.70 58.17 -7.80
CA LYS A 888 6.29 58.47 -6.49
C LYS A 888 5.55 59.67 -5.90
N ASP A 889 5.61 59.72 -4.58
CA ASP A 889 5.48 60.87 -3.69
C ASP A 889 4.15 61.05 -2.93
N GLN A 890 4.37 61.41 -1.66
CA GLN A 890 3.44 61.79 -0.59
C GLN A 890 2.93 60.65 0.31
N ILE A 891 3.62 60.43 1.44
CA ILE A 891 3.22 60.98 2.76
C ILE A 891 4.33 60.60 3.77
N GLU A 892 5.16 61.59 4.10
CA GLU A 892 5.79 61.71 5.43
C GLU A 892 4.74 62.31 6.38
N GLU A 893 4.53 61.67 7.52
CA GLU A 893 4.41 62.26 8.86
C GLU A 893 3.88 61.19 9.84
N MET A 894 4.80 60.55 10.58
CA MET A 894 4.43 59.81 11.79
C MET A 894 4.30 60.81 12.94
N LEU A 895 3.08 61.06 13.39
CA LEU A 895 2.84 61.64 14.71
C LEU A 895 3.09 60.56 15.79
N PRO A 896 3.79 60.89 16.90
CA PRO A 896 4.07 59.95 17.97
C PRO A 896 2.79 59.63 18.76
N THR A 897 2.60 58.35 19.05
CA THR A 897 1.50 57.80 19.85
C THR A 897 1.49 58.40 21.25
N GLU A 898 0.48 59.21 21.54
CA GLU A 898 0.19 59.67 22.89
C GLU A 898 -0.20 58.51 23.81
N THR A 899 0.34 58.62 25.01
CA THR A 899 0.24 57.71 26.13
C THR A 899 -1.14 57.84 26.76
N ILE A 900 -1.99 56.81 26.67
CA ILE A 900 -3.21 56.75 27.48
C ILE A 900 -2.81 56.29 28.88
N THR A 901 -2.84 57.26 29.79
CA THR A 901 -2.67 57.10 31.23
C THR A 901 -3.91 56.46 31.87
N GLN A 902 -3.66 55.78 32.99
CA GLN A 902 -4.63 55.13 33.86
C GLN A 902 -5.83 56.01 34.24
N ARG A 903 -7.03 55.44 34.15
CA ARG A 903 -8.00 55.39 35.26
C ARG A 903 -8.98 54.25 35.07
#